data_AF-A0A6G0WE44-F1
#
_entry.id   AF-A0A6G0WE44-F1
#
_cell.length_a   1.000
_cell.length_b   1.000
_cell.length_c   1.000
_cell.angle_alpha   90.00
_cell.angle_beta   90.00
_cell.angle_gamma   90.00
#
_symmetry.space_group_name_H-M   'P 1'
#
loop_
_entity.id
_entity.type
_entity.pdbx_description
1 polymer ?
#
loop_
_entity_poly.entity_id
_entity_poly.type
_entity_poly.pdbx_seq_one_letter_code
_entity_poly.pdbx_strand_id
1 'polypeptide(L)'
;MLGSNGGSILLDILRTAAQPEEAIISFQKQYGLKEDTHASLQLLDLLGCRRSEMHSKLLETMVATMLKRIQSKHTSEAQLQKLLELTFPYLEVRELRAIPIAVLAAQQSTPSLYLHELCDHDNRALLEHLPIHVKRRIWNIDPHELRLEVDKVVASYIQQKRNLLFKDASPTPFDLHIPSNHPHLSPEERRKQDTVLESLVDMIGDSSDLYLQCIDMLRAIAAAGAIPGHETTTSPKDYIYLAPFLGTLRNDVANIQRDRATPLVRTDPLHKFIWFLDLAVKRGTMDGNQLTELLLVVRKLRLRDLPRKDNGTAVPPNKETLLKLVDQLSKADSRKIFAEPVPDDVEGYRDVIRHPMDISTLRHKAQQLHYVSLDAFAADVRLIFSNCMTYNEESTIYYKEAKRLEKLSAGWIEKAQAAALAETAPPCLLGSTGAISASDAKETEKSGMVFEGECDPLLADVVLLLSDPTVKSMLFNVLWQTLNRLGSTTTFPTDDPMARGLVQLLQLGSVGSVRRMVRKQEYVLRSPPVLSLRVALPLYCRLHLLHQHPALAEKIDVGADDEGWKVLWTNGSHLKSLVRQFFLVALHEQWASASLQAMLRTTSASGSVDEAFLKDPLFLHALVQGLLKYKHKDALLPLLFDLIWLPALRSDQAKTTEVEITVVLPLDVLHLAATRLLASWPTTDSDVIEGYTNALLQSLPSESVDINRQNTPAWM
;
A
#
# COMPACT_ATOMS: atom_id res chain seq x y z
N MET A 1 49.32 29.85 -16.74
CA MET A 1 48.75 28.53 -16.43
C MET A 1 48.48 28.49 -14.93
N LEU A 2 47.22 28.40 -14.52
CA LEU A 2 46.84 28.32 -13.11
C LEU A 2 46.52 26.84 -12.82
N GLY A 3 46.96 26.31 -11.66
CA GLY A 3 46.72 24.93 -11.24
C GLY A 3 47.92 23.98 -11.38
N SER A 4 47.68 22.70 -11.04
CA SER A 4 48.67 21.59 -11.00
C SER A 4 49.48 21.44 -12.28
N ASN A 5 48.84 21.62 -13.44
CA ASN A 5 49.49 21.52 -14.76
C ASN A 5 50.46 22.68 -15.04
N GLY A 6 50.23 23.88 -14.49
CA GLY A 6 51.17 24.99 -14.64
C GLY A 6 52.46 24.76 -13.84
N GLY A 7 52.34 24.14 -12.67
CA GLY A 7 53.47 23.77 -11.83
C GLY A 7 54.36 22.71 -12.48
N SER A 8 53.78 21.63 -13.00
CA SER A 8 54.53 20.56 -13.68
C SER A 8 55.24 21.04 -14.93
N ILE A 9 54.58 21.86 -15.75
CA ILE A 9 55.18 22.45 -16.96
C ILE A 9 56.35 23.37 -16.62
N LEU A 10 56.19 24.23 -15.60
CA LEU A 10 57.29 25.06 -15.14
C LEU A 10 58.45 24.20 -14.61
N LEU A 11 58.15 23.12 -13.89
CA LEU A 11 59.14 22.21 -13.33
C LEU A 11 59.90 21.44 -14.42
N ASP A 12 59.23 21.03 -15.49
CA ASP A 12 59.85 20.42 -16.67
C ASP A 12 60.70 21.41 -17.46
N ILE A 13 60.23 22.65 -17.66
CA ILE A 13 61.01 23.73 -18.28
C ILE A 13 62.28 24.00 -17.48
N LEU A 14 62.18 24.07 -16.15
CA LEU A 14 63.33 24.30 -15.28
C LEU A 14 64.29 23.10 -15.22
N ARG A 15 63.80 21.87 -15.39
CA ARG A 15 64.63 20.66 -15.45
C ARG A 15 65.37 20.52 -16.77
N THR A 16 64.79 20.99 -17.88
CA THR A 16 65.35 20.84 -19.23
C THR A 16 66.16 22.06 -19.69
N ALA A 17 66.02 23.22 -19.04
CA ALA A 17 66.74 24.43 -19.39
C ALA A 17 68.22 24.36 -18.99
N ALA A 18 69.12 24.62 -19.95
CA ALA A 18 70.55 24.77 -19.70
C ALA A 18 70.87 26.04 -18.86
N GLN A 19 70.01 27.06 -18.93
CA GLN A 19 70.07 28.26 -18.12
C GLN A 19 68.70 28.54 -17.48
N PRO A 20 68.52 28.20 -16.19
CA PRO A 20 67.22 28.32 -15.52
C PRO A 20 66.77 29.78 -15.37
N GLU A 21 67.69 30.75 -15.25
CA GLU A 21 67.35 32.16 -15.12
C GLU A 21 66.72 32.75 -16.39
N GLU A 22 67.29 32.47 -17.57
CA GLU A 22 66.71 32.91 -18.85
C GLU A 22 65.36 32.24 -19.12
N ALA A 23 65.21 30.96 -18.75
CA ALA A 23 63.95 30.24 -18.88
C ALA A 23 62.86 30.81 -17.96
N ILE A 24 63.20 31.25 -16.76
CA ILE A 24 62.27 31.95 -15.85
C ILE A 24 61.85 33.29 -16.46
N ILE A 25 62.80 34.08 -17.00
CA ILE A 25 62.50 35.37 -17.61
C ILE A 25 61.63 35.20 -18.85
N SER A 26 61.92 34.22 -19.72
CA SER A 26 61.10 33.95 -20.90
C SER A 26 59.70 33.48 -20.51
N PHE A 27 59.59 32.62 -19.50
CA PHE A 27 58.32 32.15 -18.98
C PHE A 27 57.50 33.29 -18.37
N GLN A 28 58.12 34.16 -17.58
CA GLN A 28 57.48 35.35 -17.02
C GLN A 28 57.06 36.35 -18.10
N LYS A 29 57.86 36.52 -19.16
CA LYS A 29 57.49 37.39 -20.30
C LYS A 29 56.31 36.83 -21.09
N GLN A 30 56.21 35.50 -21.18
CA GLN A 30 55.16 34.81 -21.91
C GLN A 30 53.85 34.70 -21.12
N TYR A 31 53.91 34.51 -19.79
CA TYR A 31 52.76 34.20 -18.95
C TYR A 31 52.51 35.18 -17.79
N GLY A 32 53.37 36.17 -17.61
CA GLY A 32 53.25 37.22 -16.59
C GLY A 32 52.28 38.34 -16.97
N LEU A 33 52.08 39.26 -16.04
CA LEU A 33 51.25 40.45 -16.26
C LEU A 33 51.87 41.31 -17.35
N LYS A 34 51.07 41.77 -18.32
CA LYS A 34 51.53 42.57 -19.48
C LYS A 34 51.97 44.00 -19.11
N GLU A 35 51.80 44.41 -17.86
CA GLU A 35 52.18 45.72 -17.35
C GLU A 35 53.58 45.68 -16.73
N ASP A 36 54.34 46.76 -16.91
CA ASP A 36 55.71 46.89 -16.44
C ASP A 36 55.74 47.10 -14.91
N THR A 37 55.55 46.01 -14.18
CA THR A 37 55.39 45.97 -12.72
C THR A 37 56.72 45.91 -11.97
N HIS A 38 57.85 45.96 -12.68
CA HIS A 38 59.18 45.71 -12.13
C HIS A 38 59.54 46.68 -10.99
N ALA A 39 59.27 47.98 -11.14
CA ALA A 39 59.53 48.99 -10.12
C ALA A 39 58.69 48.77 -8.85
N SER A 40 57.42 48.38 -9.00
CA SER A 40 56.52 48.10 -7.88
C SER A 40 56.92 46.84 -7.12
N LEU A 41 57.36 45.80 -7.83
CA LEU A 41 57.84 44.55 -7.23
C LEU A 41 59.13 44.77 -6.42
N GLN A 42 60.08 45.56 -6.92
CA GLN A 42 61.30 45.91 -6.19
C GLN A 42 60.99 46.68 -4.90
N LEU A 43 60.03 47.60 -4.94
CA LEU A 43 59.61 48.35 -3.75
C LEU A 43 59.00 47.42 -2.69
N LEU A 44 58.18 46.44 -3.11
CA LEU A 44 57.56 45.46 -2.21
C LEU A 44 58.59 44.48 -1.62
N ASP A 45 59.61 44.10 -2.40
CA ASP A 45 60.72 43.29 -1.91
C ASP A 45 61.50 44.03 -0.81
N LEU A 46 61.75 45.34 -0.97
CA LEU A 46 62.40 46.18 0.04
C LEU A 46 61.55 46.33 1.32
N LEU A 47 60.22 46.26 1.20
CA LEU A 47 59.29 46.28 2.34
C LEU A 47 59.16 44.91 3.03
N GLY A 48 59.88 43.89 2.55
CA GLY A 48 59.85 42.54 3.11
C GLY A 48 58.57 41.74 2.78
N CYS A 49 57.75 42.20 1.84
CA CYS A 49 56.57 41.48 1.40
C CYS A 49 56.96 40.30 0.51
N ARG A 50 56.51 39.10 0.84
CA ARG A 50 56.77 37.92 0.00
C ARG A 50 55.93 38.00 -1.28
N ARG A 51 56.54 37.73 -2.44
CA ARG A 51 55.85 37.72 -3.74
C ARG A 51 54.66 36.75 -3.77
N SER A 52 54.75 35.61 -3.08
CA SER A 52 53.65 34.65 -2.98
C SER A 52 52.42 35.22 -2.25
N GLU A 53 52.63 35.99 -1.18
CA GLU A 53 51.57 36.65 -0.43
C GLU A 53 50.93 37.75 -1.27
N MET A 54 51.75 38.54 -1.98
CA MET A 54 51.27 39.55 -2.91
C MET A 54 50.40 38.95 -4.02
N HIS A 55 50.88 37.90 -4.71
CA HIS A 55 50.14 37.27 -5.80
C HIS A 55 48.86 36.59 -5.30
N SER A 56 48.88 35.97 -4.13
CA SER A 56 47.69 35.39 -3.51
C SER A 56 46.66 36.47 -3.19
N LYS A 57 47.09 37.60 -2.59
CA LYS A 57 46.20 38.71 -2.27
C LYS A 57 45.66 39.41 -3.52
N LEU A 58 46.48 39.55 -4.56
CA LEU A 58 46.05 40.08 -5.85
C LEU A 58 44.99 39.17 -6.47
N LEU A 59 45.24 37.85 -6.49
CA LEU A 59 44.29 36.87 -7.00
C LEU A 59 42.96 36.92 -6.23
N GLU A 60 43.00 36.91 -4.89
CA GLU A 60 41.81 37.08 -4.05
C GLU A 60 41.02 38.36 -4.40
N THR A 61 41.73 39.48 -4.57
CA THR A 61 41.12 40.78 -4.88
C THR A 61 40.49 40.77 -6.28
N MET A 62 41.16 40.15 -7.27
CA MET A 62 40.65 40.00 -8.62
C MET A 62 39.42 39.09 -8.66
N VAL A 63 39.46 37.93 -7.98
CA VAL A 63 38.34 37.01 -7.85
C VAL A 63 37.16 37.73 -7.19
N ALA A 64 37.37 38.41 -6.06
CA ALA A 64 36.31 39.16 -5.37
C ALA A 64 35.70 40.26 -6.26
N THR A 65 36.54 40.99 -7.01
CA THR A 65 36.07 42.02 -7.95
C THR A 65 35.25 41.40 -9.08
N MET A 66 35.67 40.24 -9.60
CA MET A 66 34.97 39.53 -10.66
C MET A 66 33.63 38.97 -10.19
N LEU A 67 33.58 38.36 -9.00
CA LEU A 67 32.34 37.91 -8.37
C LEU A 67 31.34 39.05 -8.18
N LYS A 68 31.81 40.22 -7.72
CA LYS A 68 30.98 41.41 -7.57
C LYS A 68 30.43 41.92 -8.90
N ARG A 69 31.20 41.80 -9.99
CA ARG A 69 30.74 42.14 -11.35
C ARG A 69 29.69 41.16 -11.87
N ILE A 70 29.92 39.85 -11.68
CA ILE A 70 28.98 38.80 -12.10
C ILE A 70 27.62 38.97 -11.40
N GLN A 71 27.64 39.28 -10.09
CA GLN A 71 26.43 39.52 -9.30
C GLN A 71 25.73 40.86 -9.62
N SER A 72 26.37 41.76 -10.37
CA SER A 72 25.76 43.03 -10.75
C SER A 72 24.68 42.80 -11.83
N LYS A 73 23.52 43.44 -11.68
CA LYS A 73 22.37 43.33 -12.60
C LYS A 73 22.65 43.80 -14.04
N HIS A 74 23.86 44.27 -14.33
CA HIS A 74 24.24 44.84 -15.64
C HIS A 74 24.92 43.83 -16.58
N THR A 75 25.25 42.61 -16.12
CA THR A 75 25.87 41.60 -16.97
C THR A 75 24.80 40.92 -17.83
N SER A 76 24.94 40.95 -19.16
CA SER A 76 23.97 40.31 -20.05
C SER A 76 24.14 38.79 -20.09
N GLU A 77 23.09 38.05 -20.43
CA GLU A 77 23.13 36.58 -20.48
C GLU A 77 24.14 36.06 -21.52
N ALA A 78 24.26 36.74 -22.66
CA ALA A 78 25.28 36.43 -23.67
C ALA A 78 26.72 36.61 -23.13
N GLN A 79 26.95 37.62 -22.28
CA GLN A 79 28.23 37.80 -21.60
C GLN A 79 28.49 36.68 -20.58
N LEU A 80 27.46 36.27 -19.83
CA LEU A 80 27.56 35.15 -18.89
C LEU A 80 27.87 33.83 -19.60
N GLN A 81 27.26 33.57 -20.75
CA GLN A 81 27.55 32.37 -21.54
C GLN A 81 29.00 32.34 -22.06
N LYS A 82 29.48 33.46 -22.59
CA LYS A 82 30.88 33.59 -23.01
C LYS A 82 31.85 33.48 -21.82
N LEU A 83 31.48 34.03 -20.67
CA LEU A 83 32.26 33.88 -19.44
C LEU A 83 32.28 32.43 -18.97
N LEU A 84 31.16 31.70 -19.07
CA LEU A 84 31.10 30.28 -18.72
C LEU A 84 32.07 29.48 -19.59
N GLU A 85 32.03 29.63 -20.91
CA GLU A 85 32.96 28.98 -21.85
C GLU A 85 34.44 29.18 -21.46
N LEU A 86 34.79 30.40 -21.05
CA LEU A 86 36.17 30.74 -20.66
C LEU A 86 36.55 30.26 -19.25
N THR A 87 35.59 30.14 -18.35
CA THR A 87 35.85 29.89 -16.92
C THR A 87 35.61 28.43 -16.51
N PHE A 88 34.81 27.69 -17.27
CA PHE A 88 34.45 26.30 -16.99
C PHE A 88 35.65 25.36 -16.87
N PRO A 89 36.72 25.45 -17.71
CA PRO A 89 37.91 24.62 -17.55
C PRO A 89 38.65 24.81 -16.22
N TYR A 90 38.40 25.91 -15.50
CA TYR A 90 39.02 26.20 -14.20
C TYR A 90 38.17 25.74 -13.02
N LEU A 91 37.11 24.97 -13.25
CA LEU A 91 36.23 24.45 -12.20
C LEU A 91 36.99 23.54 -11.20
N GLU A 92 37.92 22.73 -11.70
CA GLU A 92 38.76 21.86 -10.86
C GLU A 92 39.72 22.66 -9.96
N VAL A 93 40.13 23.86 -10.41
CA VAL A 93 41.12 24.72 -9.72
C VAL A 93 40.48 25.38 -8.50
N ARG A 94 40.92 24.97 -7.31
CA ARG A 94 40.33 25.39 -6.02
C ARG A 94 40.24 26.90 -5.85
N GLU A 95 41.26 27.65 -6.27
CA GLU A 95 41.36 29.10 -6.11
C GLU A 95 40.41 29.87 -7.04
N LEU A 96 40.07 29.29 -8.20
CA LEU A 96 39.26 29.93 -9.24
C LEU A 96 37.82 29.41 -9.28
N ARG A 97 37.54 28.22 -8.73
CA ARG A 97 36.26 27.52 -8.76
C ARG A 97 35.05 28.38 -8.39
N ALA A 98 35.22 29.36 -7.50
CA ALA A 98 34.14 30.27 -7.11
C ALA A 98 33.58 31.07 -8.32
N ILE A 99 34.41 31.37 -9.33
CA ILE A 99 34.01 32.13 -10.52
C ILE A 99 33.02 31.33 -11.40
N PRO A 100 33.36 30.14 -11.94
CA PRO A 100 32.41 29.39 -12.76
C PRO A 100 31.13 29.02 -11.99
N ILE A 101 31.22 28.72 -10.68
CA ILE A 101 30.02 28.49 -9.86
C ILE A 101 29.14 29.75 -9.79
N ALA A 102 29.72 30.93 -9.61
CA ALA A 102 28.97 32.18 -9.59
C ALA A 102 28.36 32.52 -10.96
N VAL A 103 29.04 32.19 -12.06
CA VAL A 103 28.49 32.34 -13.42
C VAL A 103 27.29 31.41 -13.61
N LEU A 104 27.42 30.12 -13.27
CA LEU A 104 26.33 29.15 -13.32
C LEU A 104 25.11 29.61 -12.50
N ALA A 105 25.36 30.19 -11.32
CA ALA A 105 24.33 30.72 -10.44
C ALA A 105 23.62 31.96 -11.01
N ALA A 106 24.36 32.83 -11.69
CA ALA A 106 23.83 34.07 -12.25
C ALA A 106 23.05 33.88 -13.56
N GLN A 107 23.33 32.80 -14.31
CA GLN A 107 22.60 32.47 -15.54
C GLN A 107 21.14 32.12 -15.25
N GLN A 108 20.22 32.47 -16.14
CA GLN A 108 18.83 32.03 -16.07
C GLN A 108 18.68 30.62 -16.65
N SER A 109 19.29 30.40 -17.81
CA SER A 109 19.39 29.10 -18.47
C SER A 109 20.85 28.68 -18.61
N THR A 110 21.17 27.45 -18.20
CA THR A 110 22.51 26.86 -18.37
C THR A 110 22.42 25.80 -19.47
N PRO A 111 23.30 25.84 -20.49
CA PRO A 111 23.32 24.82 -21.53
C PRO A 111 23.51 23.41 -20.96
N SER A 112 22.74 22.44 -21.46
CA SER A 112 22.72 21.06 -20.93
C SER A 112 24.09 20.38 -20.98
N LEU A 113 24.93 20.71 -21.98
CA LEU A 113 26.28 20.16 -22.12
C LEU A 113 27.11 20.31 -20.83
N TYR A 114 27.16 21.52 -20.27
CA TYR A 114 27.92 21.80 -19.04
C TYR A 114 27.31 21.14 -17.81
N LEU A 115 25.98 20.97 -17.80
CA LEU A 115 25.29 20.30 -16.69
C LEU A 115 25.57 18.79 -16.68
N HIS A 116 25.67 18.16 -17.86
CA HIS A 116 26.10 16.76 -17.96
C HIS A 116 27.56 16.56 -17.53
N GLU A 117 28.47 17.44 -17.92
CA GLU A 117 29.90 17.37 -17.52
C GLU A 117 30.09 17.57 -16.00
N LEU A 118 29.18 18.28 -15.33
CA LEU A 118 29.15 18.39 -13.87
C LEU A 118 28.69 17.09 -13.19
N CYS A 119 27.92 16.24 -13.88
CA CYS A 119 27.47 14.94 -13.36
C CYS A 119 28.54 13.85 -13.47
N ASP A 120 29.64 14.09 -14.19
CA ASP A 120 30.70 13.11 -14.34
C ASP A 120 31.34 12.74 -13.00
N HIS A 121 31.79 11.49 -12.88
CA HIS A 121 32.29 10.92 -11.62
C HIS A 121 33.42 11.75 -10.97
N ASP A 122 34.28 12.37 -11.77
CA ASP A 122 35.41 13.18 -11.31
C ASP A 122 34.95 14.51 -10.67
N ASN A 123 33.80 15.03 -11.08
CA ASN A 123 33.26 16.32 -10.65
C ASN A 123 32.20 16.20 -9.54
N ARG A 124 31.82 14.99 -9.15
CA ARG A 124 30.74 14.74 -8.18
C ARG A 124 30.95 15.41 -6.82
N ALA A 125 32.19 15.51 -6.34
CA ALA A 125 32.51 16.21 -5.09
C ALA A 125 32.18 17.72 -5.15
N LEU A 126 32.12 18.29 -6.35
CA LEU A 126 31.80 19.70 -6.57
C LEU A 126 30.31 19.97 -6.41
N LEU A 127 29.46 18.97 -6.68
CA LEU A 127 28.01 19.09 -6.59
C LEU A 127 27.56 19.55 -5.20
N GLU A 128 28.22 19.09 -4.13
CA GLU A 128 27.89 19.47 -2.75
C GLU A 128 27.97 20.98 -2.52
N HIS A 129 28.94 21.65 -3.15
CA HIS A 129 29.21 23.08 -2.99
C HIS A 129 28.41 23.98 -3.95
N LEU A 130 27.62 23.40 -4.86
CA LEU A 130 26.80 24.17 -5.79
C LEU A 130 25.59 24.82 -5.09
N PRO A 131 25.20 26.04 -5.49
CA PRO A 131 23.95 26.66 -5.04
C PRO A 131 22.71 25.82 -5.39
N ILE A 132 21.69 25.87 -4.53
CA ILE A 132 20.49 25.03 -4.65
C ILE A 132 19.77 25.16 -6.00
N HIS A 133 19.68 26.36 -6.56
CA HIS A 133 19.04 26.59 -7.85
C HIS A 133 19.82 26.00 -9.03
N VAL A 134 21.15 25.88 -8.93
CA VAL A 134 21.98 25.17 -9.92
C VAL A 134 21.78 23.66 -9.77
N LYS A 135 21.76 23.15 -8.53
CA LYS A 135 21.44 21.74 -8.24
C LYS A 135 20.08 21.34 -8.81
N ARG A 136 19.05 22.17 -8.67
CA ARG A 136 17.72 21.95 -9.27
C ARG A 136 17.76 21.78 -10.79
N ARG A 137 18.63 22.52 -11.50
CA ARG A 137 18.82 22.36 -12.95
C ARG A 137 19.48 21.01 -13.28
N ILE A 138 20.47 20.61 -12.48
CA ILE A 138 21.15 19.32 -12.63
C ILE A 138 20.15 18.17 -12.40
N TRP A 139 19.37 18.24 -11.32
CA TRP A 139 18.35 17.23 -10.99
C TRP A 139 17.26 17.07 -12.05
N ASN A 140 16.93 18.13 -12.79
CA ASN A 140 15.99 18.04 -13.91
C ASN A 140 16.56 17.31 -15.13
N ILE A 141 17.89 17.32 -15.29
CA ILE A 141 18.57 16.67 -16.41
C ILE A 141 18.94 15.23 -16.06
N ASP A 142 19.40 15.02 -14.83
CA ASP A 142 19.79 13.71 -14.32
C ASP A 142 19.00 13.34 -13.04
N PRO A 143 17.92 12.57 -13.19
CA PRO A 143 17.14 12.06 -12.05
C PRO A 143 17.94 11.16 -11.11
N HIS A 144 19.08 10.60 -11.54
CA HIS A 144 19.92 9.76 -10.68
C HIS A 144 20.54 10.58 -9.54
N GLU A 145 21.07 11.76 -9.84
CA GLU A 145 21.63 12.66 -8.82
C GLU A 145 20.55 13.18 -7.86
N LEU A 146 19.33 13.42 -8.36
CA LEU A 146 18.19 13.72 -7.50
C LEU A 146 17.87 12.56 -6.55
N ARG A 147 17.86 11.32 -7.07
CA ARG A 147 17.57 10.12 -6.28
C ARG A 147 18.54 9.93 -5.13
N LEU A 148 19.82 10.19 -5.35
CA LEU A 148 20.86 10.08 -4.33
C LEU A 148 20.65 11.06 -3.18
N GLU A 149 20.26 12.30 -3.47
CA GLU A 149 19.94 13.29 -2.44
C GLU A 149 18.62 12.97 -1.72
N VAL A 150 17.58 12.53 -2.44
CA VAL A 150 16.32 12.07 -1.84
C VAL A 150 16.55 10.89 -0.91
N ASP A 151 17.36 9.89 -1.31
CA ASP A 151 17.67 8.73 -0.48
C ASP A 151 18.40 9.13 0.81
N LYS A 152 19.30 10.12 0.77
CA LYS A 152 19.97 10.67 1.98
C LYS A 152 18.97 11.32 2.93
N VAL A 153 18.07 12.15 2.42
CA VAL A 153 17.05 12.85 3.21
C VAL A 153 16.07 11.85 3.82
N VAL A 154 15.59 10.87 3.04
CA VAL A 154 14.72 9.80 3.51
C VAL A 154 15.42 8.94 4.58
N ALA A 155 16.70 8.61 4.39
CA ALA A 155 17.47 7.85 5.38
C ALA A 155 17.56 8.59 6.72
N SER A 156 17.85 9.91 6.68
CA SER A 156 17.87 10.76 7.88
C SER A 156 16.51 10.80 8.56
N TYR A 157 15.43 11.00 7.79
CA TYR A 157 14.07 11.03 8.30
C TYR A 157 13.67 9.72 9.00
N ILE A 158 13.90 8.60 8.33
CA ILE A 158 13.55 7.27 8.84
C ILE A 158 14.38 6.95 10.09
N GLN A 159 15.67 7.29 10.11
CA GLN A 159 16.52 7.10 11.29
C GLN A 159 16.05 7.94 12.48
N GLN A 160 15.62 9.19 12.23
CA GLN A 160 15.05 10.04 13.29
C GLN A 160 13.76 9.43 13.86
N LYS A 161 12.84 8.94 13.02
CA LYS A 161 11.61 8.26 13.50
C LYS A 161 11.91 6.94 14.20
N ARG A 162 12.91 6.19 13.72
CA ARG A 162 13.38 4.95 14.35
C ARG A 162 13.93 5.19 15.75
N ASN A 163 14.74 6.23 15.93
CA ASN A 163 15.28 6.58 17.24
C ASN A 163 14.19 6.96 18.25
N LEU A 164 13.05 7.48 17.78
CA LEU A 164 11.88 7.70 18.62
C LEU A 164 11.17 6.38 18.94
N LEU A 165 11.11 5.43 18.00
CA LEU A 165 10.45 4.12 18.16
C LEU A 165 11.14 3.20 19.15
N PHE A 166 12.46 3.24 19.22
CA PHE A 166 13.24 2.26 19.99
C PHE A 166 13.87 2.87 21.24
N LYS A 167 13.52 4.11 21.60
CA LYS A 167 13.95 4.76 22.84
C LYS A 167 13.14 4.31 24.06
N ASP A 168 11.86 3.99 23.88
CA ASP A 168 11.01 3.43 24.93
C ASP A 168 10.91 1.91 24.80
N ALA A 169 10.83 1.17 25.91
CA ALA A 169 10.86 -0.29 25.92
C ALA A 169 9.55 -0.95 25.43
N SER A 170 8.50 -0.17 25.13
CA SER A 170 7.21 -0.68 24.63
C SER A 170 6.34 0.33 23.87
N PRO A 171 6.84 1.12 22.90
CA PRO A 171 5.97 1.98 22.12
C PRO A 171 5.28 1.16 21.04
N THR A 172 3.96 1.30 20.97
CA THR A 172 3.23 0.91 19.77
C THR A 172 3.54 1.91 18.66
N PRO A 173 3.44 1.54 17.37
CA PRO A 173 3.61 2.49 16.25
C PRO A 173 2.71 3.73 16.32
N PHE A 174 1.70 3.72 17.18
CA PHE A 174 0.77 4.82 17.44
C PHE A 174 1.31 5.85 18.45
N ASP A 175 2.28 5.49 19.29
CA ASP A 175 2.77 6.33 20.40
C ASP A 175 3.81 7.38 19.97
N LEU A 176 4.40 7.23 18.78
CA LEU A 176 5.43 8.15 18.27
C LEU A 176 4.94 9.54 17.86
N HIS A 177 3.69 9.61 17.40
CA HIS A 177 3.09 10.84 16.89
C HIS A 177 2.14 11.48 17.91
N ILE A 178 1.97 10.83 19.07
CA ILE A 178 1.40 11.43 20.27
C ILE A 178 2.58 11.64 21.21
N PRO A 179 3.35 12.74 21.10
CA PRO A 179 4.45 12.97 22.01
C PRO A 179 3.85 13.10 23.41
N SER A 180 4.07 12.06 24.23
CA SER A 180 3.54 11.90 25.58
C SER A 180 4.04 12.97 26.57
N ASN A 181 4.80 13.97 26.12
CA ASN A 181 5.37 15.03 26.96
C ASN A 181 5.49 16.42 26.31
N HIS A 182 4.90 16.67 25.14
CA HIS A 182 4.86 18.02 24.54
C HIS A 182 3.42 18.52 24.38
N PRO A 183 3.16 19.83 24.56
CA PRO A 183 1.84 20.40 24.26
C PRO A 183 1.43 20.02 22.85
N HIS A 184 0.15 19.70 22.63
CA HIS A 184 -0.40 19.27 21.34
C HIS A 184 -0.08 20.28 20.22
N LEU A 185 1.07 20.10 19.57
CA LEU A 185 1.47 20.90 18.43
C LEU A 185 0.51 20.62 17.29
N SER A 186 0.00 21.68 16.66
CA SER A 186 -0.81 21.54 15.46
C SER A 186 0.01 20.87 14.34
N PRO A 187 -0.63 20.20 13.37
CA PRO A 187 0.07 19.62 12.22
C PRO A 187 0.99 20.60 11.49
N GLU A 188 0.61 21.87 11.46
CA GLU A 188 1.38 22.96 10.85
C GLU A 188 2.65 23.30 11.66
N GLU A 189 2.55 23.40 12.99
CA GLU A 189 3.70 23.66 13.86
C GLU A 189 4.69 22.50 13.84
N ARG A 190 4.20 21.25 13.78
CA ARG A 190 5.03 20.06 13.61
C ARG A 190 5.85 20.12 12.32
N ARG A 191 5.22 20.53 11.20
CA ARG A 191 5.90 20.67 9.90
C ARG A 191 6.98 21.75 9.93
N LYS A 192 6.75 22.87 10.63
CA LYS A 192 7.74 23.97 10.77
C LYS A 192 8.97 23.58 11.59
N GLN A 193 8.85 22.61 12.48
CA GLN A 193 9.96 22.16 13.35
C GLN A 193 10.78 21.01 12.73
N ASP A 194 10.29 20.36 11.68
CA ASP A 194 10.96 19.21 11.06
C ASP A 194 12.03 19.68 10.06
N THR A 195 13.29 19.63 10.49
CA THR A 195 14.44 20.07 9.70
C THR A 195 14.69 19.21 8.46
N VAL A 196 14.29 17.93 8.48
CA VAL A 196 14.48 17.01 7.36
C VAL A 196 13.46 17.30 6.27
N LEU A 197 12.22 17.60 6.66
CA LEU A 197 11.18 18.05 5.73
C LEU A 197 11.57 19.38 5.07
N GLU A 198 12.11 20.33 5.83
CA GLU A 198 12.57 21.62 5.31
C GLU A 198 13.63 21.45 4.20
N SER A 199 14.59 20.53 4.42
CA SER A 199 15.60 20.20 3.42
C SER A 199 14.97 19.64 2.13
N LEU A 200 14.00 18.73 2.23
CA LEU A 200 13.30 18.17 1.06
C LEU A 200 12.54 19.24 0.26
N VAL A 201 11.89 20.16 0.96
CA VAL A 201 11.10 21.24 0.35
C VAL A 201 12.01 22.28 -0.30
N ASP A 202 13.15 22.60 0.31
CA ASP A 202 14.15 23.46 -0.31
C ASP A 202 14.78 22.80 -1.55
N MET A 203 14.95 21.48 -1.58
CA MET A 203 15.37 20.79 -2.81
C MET A 203 14.36 20.97 -3.94
N ILE A 204 13.07 20.78 -3.66
CA ILE A 204 11.99 20.89 -4.67
C ILE A 204 11.81 22.34 -5.16
N GLY A 205 11.80 23.32 -4.26
CA GLY A 205 11.47 24.71 -4.58
C GLY A 205 10.08 24.84 -5.22
N ASP A 206 9.98 25.62 -6.31
CA ASP A 206 8.75 25.85 -7.07
C ASP A 206 8.65 24.98 -8.35
N SER A 207 9.52 23.97 -8.50
CA SER A 207 9.53 23.13 -9.71
C SER A 207 8.49 22.00 -9.63
N SER A 208 7.54 21.99 -10.57
CA SER A 208 6.55 20.92 -10.70
C SER A 208 7.17 19.57 -11.03
N ASP A 209 8.20 19.58 -11.88
CA ASP A 209 8.86 18.38 -12.36
C ASP A 209 9.64 17.71 -11.23
N LEU A 210 10.40 18.48 -10.44
CA LEU A 210 11.09 17.97 -9.26
C LEU A 210 10.10 17.47 -8.20
N TYR A 211 8.98 18.17 -8.00
CA TYR A 211 7.94 17.70 -7.08
C TYR A 211 7.44 16.30 -7.46
N LEU A 212 7.01 16.12 -8.72
CA LEU A 212 6.48 14.84 -9.19
C LEU A 212 7.53 13.73 -9.17
N GLN A 213 8.76 14.03 -9.59
CA GLN A 213 9.89 13.08 -9.50
C GLN A 213 10.16 12.65 -8.06
N CYS A 214 10.14 13.58 -7.09
CA CYS A 214 10.29 13.25 -5.68
C CYS A 214 9.18 12.31 -5.18
N ILE A 215 7.90 12.56 -5.55
CA ILE A 215 6.79 11.67 -5.17
C ILE A 215 6.96 10.27 -5.78
N ASP A 216 7.37 10.19 -7.05
CA ASP A 216 7.62 8.92 -7.72
C ASP A 216 8.79 8.16 -7.10
N MET A 217 9.85 8.86 -6.67
CA MET A 217 10.96 8.27 -5.93
C MET A 217 10.52 7.73 -4.56
N LEU A 218 9.71 8.46 -3.80
CA LEU A 218 9.14 7.97 -2.54
C LEU A 218 8.30 6.70 -2.75
N ARG A 219 7.51 6.65 -3.83
CA ARG A 219 6.74 5.46 -4.22
C ARG A 219 7.67 4.29 -4.57
N ALA A 220 8.73 4.54 -5.34
CA ALA A 220 9.72 3.53 -5.71
C ALA A 220 10.47 2.97 -4.49
N ILE A 221 10.85 3.83 -3.54
CA ILE A 221 11.49 3.42 -2.27
C ILE A 221 10.54 2.51 -1.47
N ALA A 222 9.26 2.89 -1.36
CA ALA A 222 8.29 2.05 -0.70
C ALA A 222 8.12 0.69 -1.41
N ALA A 223 7.98 0.69 -2.74
CA ALA A 223 7.81 -0.53 -3.53
C ALA A 223 9.02 -1.48 -3.45
N ALA A 224 10.25 -0.95 -3.38
CA ALA A 224 11.48 -1.73 -3.32
C ALA A 224 11.59 -2.61 -2.06
N GLY A 225 10.89 -2.26 -0.98
CA GLY A 225 10.98 -2.99 0.28
C GLY A 225 12.31 -2.84 1.02
N ALA A 226 13.21 -2.00 0.51
CA ALA A 226 14.52 -1.67 1.06
C ALA A 226 14.59 -0.15 1.28
N ILE A 227 14.22 0.29 2.48
CA ILE A 227 14.12 1.71 2.81
C ILE A 227 15.53 2.24 3.12
N PRO A 228 15.98 3.36 2.52
CA PRO A 228 17.24 4.00 2.86
C PRO A 228 17.37 4.25 4.37
N GLY A 229 18.56 4.02 4.94
CA GLY A 229 18.78 4.09 6.39
C GLY A 229 18.37 2.84 7.17
N HIS A 230 17.84 1.81 6.51
CA HIS A 230 17.60 0.49 7.11
C HIS A 230 18.85 -0.40 6.96
N GLU A 231 19.56 -0.65 8.07
CA GLU A 231 20.64 -1.65 8.08
C GLU A 231 20.07 -3.03 7.68
N THR A 232 20.72 -3.70 6.74
CA THR A 232 20.26 -4.91 6.05
C THR A 232 20.14 -6.16 6.94
N THR A 233 20.40 -6.03 8.24
CA THR A 233 20.44 -7.12 9.23
C THR A 233 19.12 -7.35 9.98
N THR A 234 18.12 -6.46 9.85
CA THR A 234 16.84 -6.59 10.55
C THR A 234 15.73 -7.19 9.68
N SER A 235 14.93 -8.07 10.30
CA SER A 235 13.87 -8.90 9.71
C SER A 235 12.98 -8.19 8.66
N PRO A 236 12.51 -8.88 7.59
CA PRO A 236 11.51 -8.35 6.64
C PRO A 236 10.21 -7.82 7.27
N LYS A 237 10.02 -8.05 8.58
CA LYS A 237 8.91 -7.52 9.38
C LYS A 237 9.06 -6.02 9.68
N ASP A 238 10.28 -5.47 9.71
CA ASP A 238 10.49 -4.07 10.13
C ASP A 238 10.06 -3.07 9.05
N TYR A 239 10.20 -3.46 7.78
CA TYR A 239 9.67 -2.73 6.63
C TYR A 239 8.18 -2.35 6.79
N ILE A 240 7.38 -3.23 7.39
CA ILE A 240 5.94 -3.02 7.61
C ILE A 240 5.67 -1.79 8.47
N TYR A 241 6.53 -1.54 9.45
CA TYR A 241 6.38 -0.44 10.39
C TYR A 241 6.99 0.85 9.85
N LEU A 242 7.95 0.75 8.93
CA LEU A 242 8.65 1.90 8.36
C LEU A 242 7.98 2.48 7.12
N ALA A 243 7.37 1.64 6.27
CA ALA A 243 6.67 2.10 5.07
C ALA A 243 5.59 3.18 5.31
N PRO A 244 4.80 3.14 6.40
CA PRO A 244 3.86 4.22 6.74
C PRO A 244 4.49 5.60 6.87
N PHE A 245 5.74 5.71 7.36
CA PHE A 245 6.41 7.00 7.51
C PHE A 245 6.76 7.64 6.16
N LEU A 246 6.93 6.85 5.10
CA LEU A 246 7.05 7.39 3.74
C LEU A 246 5.73 8.04 3.28
N GLY A 247 4.59 7.47 3.69
CA GLY A 247 3.27 8.06 3.51
C GLY A 247 3.12 9.38 4.28
N THR A 248 3.58 9.43 5.53
CA THR A 248 3.63 10.66 6.34
C THR A 248 4.51 11.72 5.70
N LEU A 249 5.71 11.36 5.23
CA LEU A 249 6.62 12.29 4.55
C LEU A 249 5.98 12.84 3.27
N ARG A 250 5.37 11.98 2.44
CA ARG A 250 4.60 12.39 1.24
C ARG A 250 3.48 13.36 1.61
N ASN A 251 2.71 13.05 2.66
CA ASN A 251 1.61 13.89 3.14
C ASN A 251 2.11 15.26 3.60
N ASP A 252 3.21 15.30 4.34
CA ASP A 252 3.79 16.52 4.87
C ASP A 252 4.39 17.41 3.78
N VAL A 253 5.03 16.81 2.76
CA VAL A 253 5.53 17.52 1.58
C VAL A 253 4.38 18.17 0.81
N ALA A 254 3.25 17.51 0.62
CA ALA A 254 2.10 18.12 -0.04
C ALA A 254 1.49 19.26 0.79
N ASN A 255 1.37 19.07 2.11
CA ASN A 255 0.76 20.07 2.99
C ASN A 255 1.65 21.30 3.20
N ILE A 256 2.98 21.16 3.28
CA ILE A 256 3.86 22.33 3.45
C ILE A 256 3.88 23.21 2.20
N GLN A 257 3.76 22.62 1.01
CA GLN A 257 3.62 23.38 -0.23
C GLN A 257 2.33 24.23 -0.23
N ARG A 258 1.27 23.72 0.39
CA ARG A 258 0.01 24.44 0.62
C ARG A 258 0.13 25.49 1.72
N ASP A 259 0.75 25.16 2.84
CA ASP A 259 0.93 26.09 3.96
C ASP A 259 1.79 27.30 3.54
N ARG A 260 2.70 27.13 2.58
CA ARG A 260 3.49 28.20 1.92
C ARG A 260 2.80 28.89 0.74
N ALA A 261 1.59 28.45 0.37
CA ALA A 261 0.84 28.95 -0.78
C ALA A 261 1.64 28.94 -2.11
N THR A 262 2.44 27.90 -2.34
CA THR A 262 3.23 27.74 -3.57
C THR A 262 2.34 27.42 -4.78
N PRO A 263 2.80 27.65 -6.02
CA PRO A 263 2.07 27.23 -7.23
C PRO A 263 1.91 25.70 -7.34
N LEU A 264 2.66 24.92 -6.56
CA LEU A 264 2.69 23.45 -6.59
C LEU A 264 1.45 22.79 -5.96
N VAL A 265 0.59 23.53 -5.26
CA VAL A 265 -0.57 22.93 -4.57
C VAL A 265 -1.48 22.12 -5.50
N ARG A 266 -1.57 22.52 -6.78
CA ARG A 266 -2.44 21.87 -7.78
C ARG A 266 -1.72 20.83 -8.65
N THR A 267 -0.41 20.65 -8.48
CA THR A 267 0.35 19.66 -9.28
C THR A 267 0.08 18.24 -8.79
N ASP A 268 -0.19 18.05 -7.49
CA ASP A 268 -0.50 16.72 -6.94
C ASP A 268 -1.92 16.26 -7.35
N PRO A 269 -2.07 15.11 -8.01
CA PRO A 269 -3.38 14.58 -8.36
C PRO A 269 -4.26 14.28 -7.13
N LEU A 270 -3.65 14.04 -5.96
CA LEU A 270 -4.32 13.76 -4.70
C LEU A 270 -4.47 14.99 -3.78
N HIS A 271 -4.21 16.22 -4.27
CA HIS A 271 -4.26 17.43 -3.44
C HIS A 271 -5.58 17.60 -2.63
N LYS A 272 -6.74 17.29 -3.22
CA LYS A 272 -8.04 17.34 -2.51
C LYS A 272 -8.10 16.31 -1.38
N PHE A 273 -7.68 15.08 -1.67
CA PHE A 273 -7.67 13.99 -0.69
C PHE A 273 -6.79 14.34 0.51
N ILE A 274 -5.57 14.82 0.23
CA ILE A 274 -4.60 15.27 1.24
C ILE A 274 -5.16 16.42 2.08
N TRP A 275 -5.82 17.39 1.45
CA TRP A 275 -6.41 18.52 2.15
C TRP A 275 -7.53 18.10 3.12
N PHE A 276 -8.49 17.28 2.67
CA PHE A 276 -9.57 16.81 3.53
C PHE A 276 -9.03 15.96 4.68
N LEU A 277 -8.00 15.16 4.43
CA LEU A 277 -7.35 14.34 5.45
C LEU A 277 -6.62 15.20 6.51
N ASP A 278 -5.83 16.18 6.09
CA ASP A 278 -5.12 17.11 6.98
C ASP A 278 -6.09 17.97 7.79
N LEU A 279 -7.21 18.39 7.19
CA LEU A 279 -8.28 19.11 7.89
C LEU A 279 -8.94 18.26 8.97
N ALA A 280 -9.21 16.98 8.69
CA ALA A 280 -9.78 16.05 9.67
C ALA A 280 -8.81 15.77 10.82
N VAL A 281 -7.51 15.59 10.51
CA VAL A 281 -6.47 15.45 11.53
C VAL A 281 -6.36 16.71 12.39
N LYS A 282 -6.37 17.90 11.80
CA LYS A 282 -6.30 19.19 12.52
C LYS A 282 -7.49 19.39 13.47
N ARG A 283 -8.68 18.92 13.09
CA ARG A 283 -9.90 19.00 13.92
C ARG A 283 -10.02 17.86 14.93
N GLY A 284 -9.33 16.75 14.71
CA GLY A 284 -9.50 15.51 15.47
C GLY A 284 -10.86 14.83 15.24
N THR A 285 -11.64 15.29 14.27
CA THR A 285 -12.97 14.78 13.94
C THR A 285 -13.19 14.81 12.43
N MET A 286 -14.13 14.00 11.94
CA MET A 286 -14.52 13.97 10.54
C MET A 286 -16.04 13.91 10.43
N ASP A 287 -16.62 14.72 9.55
CA ASP A 287 -18.06 14.70 9.25
C ASP A 287 -18.38 13.80 8.03
N GLY A 288 -19.68 13.55 7.81
CA GLY A 288 -20.13 12.69 6.70
C GLY A 288 -19.80 13.25 5.31
N ASN A 289 -19.72 14.57 5.16
CA ASN A 289 -19.39 15.22 3.89
C ASN A 289 -17.91 15.03 3.55
N GLN A 290 -17.02 15.24 4.52
CA GLN A 290 -15.58 14.98 4.41
C GLN A 290 -15.32 13.52 4.10
N LEU A 291 -16.00 12.59 4.78
CA LEU A 291 -15.89 11.16 4.48
C LEU A 291 -16.31 10.87 3.03
N THR A 292 -17.42 11.45 2.58
CA THR A 292 -17.92 11.28 1.20
C THR A 292 -16.90 11.78 0.19
N GLU A 293 -16.31 12.96 0.38
CA GLU A 293 -15.26 13.50 -0.49
C GLU A 293 -14.01 12.59 -0.56
N LEU A 294 -13.57 12.03 0.57
CA LEU A 294 -12.46 11.08 0.59
C LEU A 294 -12.80 9.80 -0.20
N LEU A 295 -14.01 9.26 -0.01
CA LEU A 295 -14.46 8.06 -0.72
C LEU A 295 -14.70 8.32 -2.22
N LEU A 296 -15.11 9.54 -2.61
CA LEU A 296 -15.26 9.94 -4.01
C LEU A 296 -13.91 9.89 -4.75
N VAL A 297 -12.81 10.26 -4.09
CA VAL A 297 -11.47 10.09 -4.68
C VAL A 297 -11.16 8.61 -4.89
N VAL A 298 -11.37 7.75 -3.89
CA VAL A 298 -11.17 6.30 -4.02
C VAL A 298 -12.03 5.71 -5.14
N ARG A 299 -13.28 6.19 -5.28
CA ARG A 299 -14.19 5.79 -6.34
C ARG A 299 -13.68 6.18 -7.72
N LYS A 300 -13.14 7.38 -7.89
CA LYS A 300 -12.56 7.83 -9.16
C LYS A 300 -11.36 7.00 -9.60
N LEU A 301 -10.66 6.38 -8.65
CA LEU A 301 -9.56 5.45 -8.92
C LEU A 301 -10.03 4.03 -9.25
N ARG A 302 -11.31 3.70 -9.10
CA ARG A 302 -11.85 2.39 -9.47
C ARG A 302 -12.11 2.35 -10.97
N LEU A 303 -11.48 1.39 -11.65
CA LEU A 303 -11.52 1.25 -13.10
C LEU A 303 -12.66 0.34 -13.55
N ARG A 304 -12.74 -0.87 -12.98
CA ARG A 304 -13.74 -1.87 -13.36
C ARG A 304 -14.06 -2.83 -12.22
N ASP A 305 -15.18 -3.52 -12.34
CA ASP A 305 -15.55 -4.60 -11.44
C ASP A 305 -14.53 -5.74 -11.52
N LEU A 306 -14.29 -6.43 -10.40
CA LEU A 306 -13.49 -7.65 -10.45
C LEU A 306 -14.18 -8.66 -11.36
N PRO A 307 -13.44 -9.37 -12.23
CA PRO A 307 -14.02 -10.48 -12.95
C PRO A 307 -14.60 -11.45 -11.93
N ARG A 308 -15.89 -11.79 -12.06
CA ARG A 308 -16.49 -12.84 -11.25
C ARG A 308 -15.59 -14.06 -11.39
N LYS A 309 -15.20 -14.66 -10.27
CA LYS A 309 -14.71 -16.04 -10.26
C LYS A 309 -15.90 -16.96 -10.58
N ASP A 310 -16.46 -16.80 -11.76
CA ASP A 310 -17.26 -17.84 -12.38
C ASP A 310 -16.26 -18.93 -12.71
N ASN A 311 -16.51 -20.15 -12.22
CA ASN A 311 -15.66 -21.30 -12.45
C ASN A 311 -15.48 -21.51 -13.97
N GLY A 312 -14.41 -20.96 -14.55
CA GLY A 312 -13.83 -21.42 -15.82
C GLY A 312 -14.57 -21.11 -17.12
N THR A 313 -15.47 -20.13 -17.23
CA THR A 313 -15.96 -19.69 -18.56
C THR A 313 -15.34 -18.36 -18.96
N ALA A 314 -14.22 -18.43 -19.68
CA ALA A 314 -13.66 -17.29 -20.40
C ALA A 314 -14.73 -16.67 -21.31
N VAL A 315 -14.77 -15.35 -21.41
CA VAL A 315 -15.67 -14.65 -22.34
C VAL A 315 -15.32 -15.12 -23.76
N PRO A 316 -16.26 -15.75 -24.49
CA PRO A 316 -15.97 -16.29 -25.80
C PRO A 316 -15.56 -15.15 -26.75
N PRO A 317 -14.51 -15.34 -27.56
CA PRO A 317 -14.05 -14.34 -28.52
C PRO A 317 -15.13 -14.05 -29.57
N ASN A 318 -15.20 -12.79 -30.02
CA ASN A 318 -16.15 -12.38 -31.06
C ASN A 318 -15.90 -13.19 -32.35
N LYS A 319 -16.95 -13.89 -32.81
CA LYS A 319 -16.95 -14.72 -34.02
C LYS A 319 -16.44 -13.96 -35.25
N GLU A 320 -16.81 -12.70 -35.41
CA GLU A 320 -16.40 -11.90 -36.57
C GLU A 320 -14.89 -11.65 -36.59
N THR A 321 -14.29 -11.43 -35.42
CA THR A 321 -12.84 -11.23 -35.28
C THR A 321 -12.08 -12.51 -35.64
N LEU A 322 -12.56 -13.67 -35.19
CA LEU A 322 -11.96 -14.96 -35.56
C LEU A 322 -12.02 -15.21 -37.07
N LEU A 323 -13.19 -14.97 -37.70
CA LEU A 323 -13.35 -15.17 -39.14
C LEU A 323 -12.46 -14.22 -39.95
N LYS A 324 -12.30 -12.96 -39.52
CA LYS A 324 -11.35 -12.01 -40.14
C LYS A 324 -9.91 -12.51 -40.08
N LEU A 325 -9.48 -13.08 -38.95
CA LEU A 325 -8.14 -13.65 -38.80
C LEU A 325 -7.95 -14.88 -39.69
N VAL A 326 -8.95 -15.76 -39.78
CA VAL A 326 -8.94 -16.91 -40.69
C VAL A 326 -8.85 -16.46 -42.16
N ASP A 327 -9.58 -15.42 -42.54
CA ASP A 327 -9.52 -14.87 -43.90
C ASP A 327 -8.15 -14.27 -44.23
N GLN A 328 -7.51 -13.61 -43.25
CA GLN A 328 -6.14 -13.10 -43.39
C GLN A 328 -5.13 -14.23 -43.58
N LEU A 329 -5.24 -15.30 -42.77
CA LEU A 329 -4.44 -16.51 -42.91
C LEU A 329 -4.61 -17.16 -44.30
N SER A 330 -5.85 -17.34 -44.73
CA SER A 330 -6.17 -17.95 -46.03
C SER A 330 -5.65 -17.12 -47.21
N LYS A 331 -5.69 -15.78 -47.13
CA LYS A 331 -5.12 -14.90 -48.16
C LYS A 331 -3.59 -14.92 -48.18
N ALA A 332 -2.96 -15.09 -47.01
CA ALA A 332 -1.51 -15.12 -46.92
C ALA A 332 -0.91 -16.47 -47.34
N ASP A 333 -1.67 -17.55 -47.27
CA ASP A 333 -1.35 -18.86 -47.85
C ASP A 333 -1.63 -18.89 -49.37
N SER A 334 -0.81 -18.16 -50.12
CA SER A 334 -0.94 -18.02 -51.59
C SER A 334 -0.92 -19.36 -52.35
N ARG A 335 -0.23 -20.36 -51.79
CA ARG A 335 -0.04 -21.70 -52.39
C ARG A 335 -1.08 -22.71 -51.92
N LYS A 336 -1.99 -22.31 -51.01
CA LYS A 336 -3.00 -23.17 -50.39
C LYS A 336 -2.42 -24.44 -49.75
N ILE A 337 -1.23 -24.32 -49.16
CA ILE A 337 -0.52 -25.43 -48.52
C ILE A 337 -1.26 -25.89 -47.26
N PHE A 338 -1.87 -24.95 -46.53
CA PHE A 338 -2.52 -25.18 -45.24
C PHE A 338 -4.05 -25.08 -45.34
N ALA A 339 -4.58 -24.97 -46.57
CA ALA A 339 -5.99 -24.69 -46.80
C ALA A 339 -6.91 -25.83 -46.33
N GLU A 340 -6.50 -27.07 -46.59
CA GLU A 340 -7.26 -28.30 -46.31
C GLU A 340 -6.42 -29.27 -45.47
N PRO A 341 -7.05 -30.26 -44.81
CA PRO A 341 -6.32 -31.29 -44.07
C PRO A 341 -5.30 -32.01 -44.95
N VAL A 342 -4.15 -32.34 -44.38
CA VAL A 342 -3.15 -33.18 -45.07
C VAL A 342 -3.77 -34.54 -45.38
N PRO A 343 -3.80 -34.98 -46.65
CA PRO A 343 -4.36 -36.25 -47.06
C PRO A 343 -3.71 -37.46 -46.38
N ASP A 344 -4.47 -38.54 -46.20
CA ASP A 344 -4.00 -39.76 -45.52
C ASP A 344 -3.03 -40.61 -46.37
N ASP A 345 -2.91 -40.31 -47.66
CA ASP A 345 -1.95 -40.95 -48.58
C ASP A 345 -0.53 -40.35 -48.47
N VAL A 346 -0.32 -39.32 -47.64
CA VAL A 346 1.00 -38.81 -47.31
C VAL A 346 1.72 -39.78 -46.35
N GLU A 347 2.74 -40.45 -46.87
CA GLU A 347 3.48 -41.52 -46.20
C GLU A 347 3.95 -41.14 -44.79
N GLY A 348 3.50 -41.87 -43.76
CA GLY A 348 3.95 -41.69 -42.38
C GLY A 348 3.46 -40.41 -41.67
N TYR A 349 2.65 -39.56 -42.31
CA TYR A 349 2.22 -38.29 -41.70
C TYR A 349 1.44 -38.48 -40.40
N ARG A 350 0.50 -39.44 -40.38
CA ARG A 350 -0.31 -39.77 -39.20
C ARG A 350 0.46 -40.50 -38.10
N ASP A 351 1.60 -41.10 -38.44
CA ASP A 351 2.50 -41.74 -37.47
C ASP A 351 3.33 -40.69 -36.72
N VAL A 352 3.65 -39.57 -37.39
CA VAL A 352 4.46 -38.48 -36.84
C VAL A 352 3.57 -37.41 -36.16
N ILE A 353 2.44 -37.04 -36.76
CA ILE A 353 1.58 -35.94 -36.31
C ILE A 353 0.28 -36.46 -35.67
N ARG A 354 0.19 -36.30 -34.34
CA ARG A 354 -0.94 -36.80 -33.53
C ARG A 354 -2.21 -35.96 -33.64
N HIS A 355 -2.08 -34.66 -33.84
CA HIS A 355 -3.20 -33.72 -33.85
C HIS A 355 -3.13 -32.85 -35.12
N PRO A 356 -3.61 -33.34 -36.27
CA PRO A 356 -3.62 -32.56 -37.50
C PRO A 356 -4.54 -31.34 -37.36
N MET A 357 -4.15 -30.24 -38.00
CA MET A 357 -4.91 -28.99 -38.04
C MET A 357 -4.63 -28.28 -39.37
N ASP A 358 -5.63 -27.58 -39.88
CA ASP A 358 -5.60 -26.85 -41.16
C ASP A 358 -6.57 -25.66 -41.12
N ILE A 359 -6.51 -24.77 -42.12
CA ILE A 359 -7.31 -23.54 -42.17
C ILE A 359 -8.81 -23.82 -42.34
N SER A 360 -9.21 -24.86 -43.07
CA SER A 360 -10.62 -25.24 -43.21
C SER A 360 -11.21 -25.72 -41.87
N THR A 361 -10.47 -26.54 -41.13
CA THR A 361 -10.84 -27.01 -39.79
C THR A 361 -10.86 -25.87 -38.78
N LEU A 362 -9.86 -24.99 -38.83
CA LEU A 362 -9.77 -23.78 -38.01
C LEU A 362 -11.00 -22.88 -38.24
N ARG A 363 -11.40 -22.68 -39.51
CA ARG A 363 -12.60 -21.93 -39.90
C ARG A 363 -13.87 -22.58 -39.37
N HIS A 364 -14.00 -23.90 -39.51
CA HIS A 364 -15.16 -24.63 -39.03
C HIS A 364 -15.33 -24.49 -37.51
N LYS A 365 -14.25 -24.67 -36.73
CA LYS A 365 -14.24 -24.46 -35.27
C LYS A 365 -14.60 -23.03 -34.88
N ALA A 366 -14.16 -22.02 -35.65
CA ALA A 366 -14.51 -20.63 -35.42
C ALA A 366 -15.99 -20.34 -35.71
N GLN A 367 -16.55 -20.93 -36.78
CA GLN A 367 -17.96 -20.77 -37.13
C GLN A 367 -18.91 -21.40 -36.09
N GLN A 368 -18.51 -22.53 -35.52
CA GLN A 368 -19.25 -23.28 -34.49
C GLN A 368 -19.02 -22.77 -33.06
N LEU A 369 -18.30 -21.65 -32.89
CA LEU A 369 -17.99 -21.07 -31.56
C LEU A 369 -17.27 -22.05 -30.61
N HIS A 370 -16.45 -22.96 -31.14
CA HIS A 370 -15.72 -23.94 -30.32
C HIS A 370 -14.54 -23.33 -29.54
N TYR A 371 -14.16 -22.08 -29.83
CA TYR A 371 -13.10 -21.39 -29.11
C TYR A 371 -13.67 -20.61 -27.93
N VAL A 372 -13.22 -20.95 -26.73
CA VAL A 372 -13.57 -20.26 -25.49
C VAL A 372 -12.72 -19.00 -25.24
N SER A 373 -11.58 -18.86 -25.93
CA SER A 373 -10.68 -17.71 -25.83
C SER A 373 -9.90 -17.48 -27.13
N LEU A 374 -9.37 -16.26 -27.33
CA LEU A 374 -8.43 -15.98 -28.43
C LEU A 374 -7.15 -16.84 -28.33
N ASP A 375 -6.75 -17.24 -27.13
CA ASP A 375 -5.57 -18.10 -26.92
C ASP A 375 -5.81 -19.53 -27.42
N ALA A 376 -7.02 -20.06 -27.25
CA ALA A 376 -7.41 -21.37 -27.79
C ALA A 376 -7.37 -21.35 -29.32
N PHE A 377 -7.84 -20.26 -29.95
CA PHE A 377 -7.72 -20.06 -31.39
C PHE A 377 -6.25 -19.97 -31.83
N ALA A 378 -5.44 -19.20 -31.10
CA ALA A 378 -4.02 -19.03 -31.39
C ALA A 378 -3.22 -20.34 -31.24
N ALA A 379 -3.63 -21.23 -30.33
CA ALA A 379 -3.02 -22.54 -30.16
C ALA A 379 -3.22 -23.41 -31.42
N ASP A 380 -4.41 -23.44 -31.99
CA ASP A 380 -4.68 -24.18 -33.22
C ASP A 380 -3.97 -23.56 -34.44
N VAL A 381 -3.86 -22.24 -34.51
CA VAL A 381 -3.07 -21.56 -35.56
C VAL A 381 -1.59 -21.98 -35.47
N ARG A 382 -1.01 -22.00 -34.26
CA ARG A 382 0.36 -22.49 -34.07
C ARG A 382 0.50 -23.96 -34.43
N LEU A 383 -0.52 -24.77 -34.12
CA LEU A 383 -0.53 -26.20 -34.40
C LEU A 383 -0.43 -26.51 -35.90
N ILE A 384 -1.09 -25.71 -36.76
CA ILE A 384 -0.97 -25.83 -38.23
C ILE A 384 0.51 -25.76 -38.65
N PHE A 385 1.23 -24.75 -38.15
CA PHE A 385 2.60 -24.50 -38.57
C PHE A 385 3.61 -25.40 -37.87
N SER A 386 3.43 -25.70 -36.58
CA SER A 386 4.31 -26.60 -35.84
C SER A 386 4.23 -28.04 -36.38
N ASN A 387 3.05 -28.52 -36.77
CA ASN A 387 2.91 -29.82 -37.43
C ASN A 387 3.67 -29.87 -38.75
N CYS A 388 3.55 -28.82 -39.57
CA CYS A 388 4.27 -28.73 -40.84
C CYS A 388 5.79 -28.71 -40.64
N MET A 389 6.28 -27.93 -39.68
CA MET A 389 7.72 -27.86 -39.37
C MET A 389 8.28 -29.11 -38.68
N THR A 390 7.43 -29.88 -38.00
CA THR A 390 7.81 -31.17 -37.38
C THR A 390 7.94 -32.26 -38.43
N TYR A 391 7.04 -32.28 -39.41
CA TYR A 391 7.03 -33.32 -40.45
C TYR A 391 8.01 -33.03 -41.60
N ASN A 392 8.18 -31.76 -41.99
CA ASN A 392 9.01 -31.39 -43.15
C ASN A 392 10.38 -30.84 -42.73
N GLU A 393 11.43 -31.13 -43.51
CA GLU A 393 12.77 -30.57 -43.25
C GLU A 393 12.84 -29.06 -43.50
N GLU A 394 13.78 -28.38 -42.82
CA GLU A 394 13.95 -26.92 -42.90
C GLU A 394 14.26 -26.39 -44.31
N SER A 395 14.86 -27.25 -45.15
CA SER A 395 15.23 -26.93 -46.53
C SER A 395 14.00 -26.79 -47.44
N THR A 396 12.89 -27.45 -47.08
CA THR A 396 11.68 -27.59 -47.90
C THR A 396 10.89 -26.29 -47.99
N ILE A 397 10.08 -26.18 -49.06
CA ILE A 397 9.17 -25.06 -49.25
C ILE A 397 8.07 -25.00 -48.17
N TYR A 398 7.63 -26.17 -47.69
CA TYR A 398 6.60 -26.30 -46.67
C TYR A 398 7.06 -25.71 -45.33
N TYR A 399 8.26 -26.08 -44.88
CA TYR A 399 8.82 -25.55 -43.64
C TYR A 399 9.03 -24.02 -43.72
N LYS A 400 9.60 -23.54 -44.83
CA LYS A 400 9.86 -22.10 -45.03
C LYS A 400 8.55 -21.30 -45.02
N GLU A 401 7.50 -21.82 -45.64
CA GLU A 401 6.20 -21.15 -45.67
C GLU A 401 5.48 -21.20 -44.31
N ALA A 402 5.58 -22.33 -43.58
CA ALA A 402 5.06 -22.45 -42.22
C ALA A 402 5.69 -21.42 -41.28
N LYS A 403 7.02 -21.30 -41.28
CA LYS A 403 7.75 -20.32 -40.45
C LYS A 403 7.40 -18.87 -40.79
N ARG A 404 7.18 -18.57 -42.08
CA ARG A 404 6.77 -17.24 -42.55
C ARG A 404 5.37 -16.89 -42.05
N LEU A 405 4.41 -17.81 -42.17
CA LEU A 405 3.03 -17.59 -41.76
C LEU A 405 2.84 -17.60 -40.24
N GLU A 406 3.60 -18.41 -39.51
CA GLU A 406 3.62 -18.40 -38.04
C GLU A 406 3.96 -17.00 -37.51
N LYS A 407 5.04 -16.39 -38.02
CA LYS A 407 5.46 -15.04 -37.62
C LYS A 407 4.42 -13.97 -37.95
N LEU A 408 3.79 -14.06 -39.13
CA LEU A 408 2.75 -13.09 -39.54
C LEU A 408 1.49 -13.22 -38.70
N SER A 409 1.02 -14.46 -38.49
CA SER A 409 -0.20 -14.75 -37.76
C SER A 409 -0.10 -14.37 -36.28
N ALA A 410 1.06 -14.54 -35.66
CA ALA A 410 1.33 -14.08 -34.30
C ALA A 410 1.06 -12.57 -34.16
N GLY A 411 1.58 -11.76 -35.09
CA GLY A 411 1.39 -10.30 -35.04
C GLY A 411 -0.07 -9.85 -35.29
N TRP A 412 -0.85 -10.62 -36.06
CA TRP A 412 -2.28 -10.33 -36.23
C TRP A 412 -3.10 -10.69 -34.98
N ILE A 413 -2.78 -11.83 -34.36
CA ILE A 413 -3.44 -12.28 -33.13
C ILE A 413 -3.12 -11.34 -31.98
N GLU A 414 -1.87 -10.90 -31.83
CA GLU A 414 -1.46 -9.93 -30.81
C GLU A 414 -2.21 -8.60 -30.96
N LYS A 415 -2.38 -8.10 -32.20
CA LYS A 415 -3.20 -6.92 -32.48
C LYS A 415 -4.68 -7.12 -32.12
N ALA A 416 -5.24 -8.30 -32.41
CA ALA A 416 -6.62 -8.62 -32.07
C ALA A 416 -6.83 -8.73 -30.55
N GLN A 417 -5.87 -9.29 -29.83
CA GLN A 417 -5.85 -9.31 -28.37
C GLN A 417 -5.78 -7.88 -27.81
N ALA A 418 -4.86 -7.05 -28.30
CA ALA A 418 -4.70 -5.66 -27.88
C ALA A 418 -5.96 -4.83 -28.16
N ALA A 419 -6.64 -5.03 -29.30
CA ALA A 419 -7.90 -4.36 -29.61
C ALA A 419 -9.05 -4.79 -28.69
N ALA A 420 -9.15 -6.09 -28.39
CA ALA A 420 -10.15 -6.59 -27.42
C ALA A 420 -9.89 -6.05 -26.00
N LEU A 421 -8.62 -5.93 -25.60
CA LEU A 421 -8.21 -5.27 -24.36
C LEU A 421 -8.55 -3.77 -24.37
N ALA A 422 -8.34 -3.07 -25.48
CA ALA A 422 -8.62 -1.64 -25.63
C ALA A 422 -10.13 -1.31 -25.63
N GLU A 423 -10.98 -2.14 -26.24
CA GLU A 423 -12.45 -1.99 -26.17
C GLU A 423 -13.00 -2.20 -24.75
N THR A 424 -12.24 -2.90 -23.89
CA THR A 424 -12.57 -3.10 -22.46
C THR A 424 -11.83 -2.15 -21.50
N ALA A 425 -10.97 -1.27 -22.02
CA ALA A 425 -10.23 -0.30 -21.23
C ALA A 425 -10.98 1.05 -21.15
N PRO A 426 -11.16 1.65 -19.96
CA PRO A 426 -11.80 2.96 -19.87
C PRO A 426 -10.86 4.07 -20.40
N PRO A 427 -11.40 5.19 -20.91
CA PRO A 427 -10.61 6.39 -21.18
C PRO A 427 -10.04 6.93 -19.85
N CYS A 428 -8.75 7.24 -19.80
CA CYS A 428 -8.10 7.83 -18.63
C CYS A 428 -8.84 9.12 -18.19
N LEU A 429 -9.48 9.10 -17.02
CA LEU A 429 -10.31 10.18 -16.46
C LEU A 429 -9.54 11.26 -15.69
N LEU A 430 -8.23 11.39 -15.91
CA LEU A 430 -7.42 12.48 -15.36
C LEU A 430 -7.20 13.64 -16.35
N GLY A 431 -8.17 13.85 -17.25
CA GLY A 431 -8.34 15.14 -17.93
C GLY A 431 -9.01 16.13 -16.97
N SER A 432 -8.50 17.36 -16.91
CA SER A 432 -8.90 18.44 -15.99
C SER A 432 -10.35 18.96 -16.11
N THR A 433 -11.26 18.21 -16.72
CA THR A 433 -12.65 18.59 -16.97
C THR A 433 -13.59 17.47 -16.57
N GLY A 434 -13.93 17.40 -15.28
CA GLY A 434 -14.86 16.39 -14.78
C GLY A 434 -14.81 16.20 -13.27
N ALA A 435 -14.80 17.29 -12.50
CA ALA A 435 -15.09 17.18 -11.08
C ALA A 435 -16.58 16.84 -10.92
N ILE A 436 -16.90 15.55 -10.82
CA ILE A 436 -18.21 15.11 -10.30
C ILE A 436 -18.39 15.81 -8.95
N SER A 437 -19.41 16.65 -8.87
CA SER A 437 -19.79 17.36 -7.65
C SER A 437 -20.60 16.42 -6.75
N ALA A 438 -20.58 16.64 -5.43
CA ALA A 438 -21.36 15.83 -4.48
C ALA A 438 -22.88 15.79 -4.79
N SER A 439 -23.38 16.69 -5.64
CA SER A 439 -24.78 16.69 -6.09
C SER A 439 -25.07 15.77 -7.28
N ASP A 440 -24.06 15.31 -8.05
CA ASP A 440 -24.24 14.50 -9.27
C ASP A 440 -24.20 12.97 -9.01
N ALA A 441 -24.34 12.64 -7.74
CA ALA A 441 -24.16 11.37 -7.08
C ALA A 441 -25.33 10.38 -7.21
N LYS A 442 -25.20 9.29 -8.00
CA LYS A 442 -26.24 8.23 -8.05
C LYS A 442 -26.28 7.38 -6.76
N GLU A 443 -27.47 6.80 -6.47
CA GLU A 443 -27.91 6.02 -5.28
C GLU A 443 -26.86 5.20 -4.50
N THR A 444 -25.80 4.72 -5.15
CA THR A 444 -24.62 4.13 -4.52
C THR A 444 -23.89 5.05 -3.51
N GLU A 445 -24.04 6.37 -3.61
CA GLU A 445 -23.40 7.32 -2.68
C GLU A 445 -24.10 7.38 -1.31
N LYS A 446 -25.35 6.91 -1.21
CA LYS A 446 -26.03 6.67 0.07
C LYS A 446 -25.46 5.46 0.83
N SER A 447 -24.63 4.63 0.19
CA SER A 447 -24.09 3.41 0.80
C SER A 447 -22.83 3.64 1.66
N GLY A 448 -22.22 4.83 1.61
CA GLY A 448 -21.01 5.12 2.38
C GLY A 448 -19.80 4.23 2.05
N MET A 449 -19.80 3.49 0.93
CA MET A 449 -18.70 2.60 0.54
C MET A 449 -18.48 2.54 -0.98
N VAL A 450 -17.25 2.23 -1.38
CA VAL A 450 -16.86 1.91 -2.75
C VAL A 450 -16.82 0.39 -2.94
N PHE A 451 -17.49 -0.14 -3.96
CA PHE A 451 -17.54 -1.59 -4.21
C PHE A 451 -16.21 -2.16 -4.71
N GLU A 452 -16.04 -3.47 -4.54
CA GLU A 452 -14.83 -4.19 -4.96
C GLU A 452 -14.55 -4.05 -6.46
N GLY A 453 -13.29 -3.99 -6.83
CA GLY A 453 -12.89 -3.70 -8.21
C GLY A 453 -11.40 -3.58 -8.40
N GLU A 454 -10.98 -3.58 -9.65
CA GLU A 454 -9.63 -3.19 -10.05
C GLU A 454 -9.51 -1.67 -10.06
N CYS A 455 -8.36 -1.18 -9.60
CA CYS A 455 -8.11 0.25 -9.39
C CYS A 455 -6.83 0.72 -10.08
N ASP A 456 -6.75 2.02 -10.27
CA ASP A 456 -5.57 2.73 -10.75
C ASP A 456 -4.38 2.58 -9.77
N PRO A 457 -3.12 2.48 -10.25
CA PRO A 457 -1.93 2.41 -9.40
C PRO A 457 -1.79 3.55 -8.38
N LEU A 458 -2.37 4.72 -8.64
CA LEU A 458 -2.40 5.85 -7.70
C LEU A 458 -3.13 5.51 -6.38
N LEU A 459 -3.92 4.43 -6.34
CA LEU A 459 -4.48 3.90 -5.10
C LEU A 459 -3.39 3.51 -4.08
N ALA A 460 -2.19 3.11 -4.53
CA ALA A 460 -1.07 2.82 -3.64
C ALA A 460 -0.64 4.05 -2.82
N ASP A 461 -0.70 5.25 -3.40
CA ASP A 461 -0.41 6.50 -2.70
C ASP A 461 -1.48 6.79 -1.64
N VAL A 462 -2.75 6.59 -1.99
CA VAL A 462 -3.87 6.72 -1.03
C VAL A 462 -3.68 5.77 0.15
N VAL A 463 -3.27 4.54 -0.12
CA VAL A 463 -2.98 3.52 0.90
C VAL A 463 -1.82 3.94 1.79
N LEU A 464 -0.74 4.50 1.22
CA LEU A 464 0.39 5.03 2.00
C LEU A 464 -0.05 6.20 2.89
N LEU A 465 -0.84 7.13 2.38
CA LEU A 465 -1.38 8.26 3.18
C LEU A 465 -2.29 7.78 4.31
N LEU A 466 -3.21 6.86 4.04
CA LEU A 466 -4.10 6.27 5.05
C LEU A 466 -3.35 5.36 6.04
N SER A 467 -2.12 4.97 5.71
CA SER A 467 -1.29 4.17 6.61
C SER A 467 -0.64 4.98 7.72
N ASP A 468 -0.63 6.31 7.62
CA ASP A 468 -0.10 7.23 8.62
C ASP A 468 -0.73 6.94 10.01
N PRO A 469 0.09 6.73 11.06
CA PRO A 469 -0.41 6.47 12.40
C PRO A 469 -1.36 7.56 12.95
N THR A 470 -1.10 8.83 12.63
CA THR A 470 -1.92 9.97 13.06
C THR A 470 -3.29 9.93 12.40
N VAL A 471 -3.32 9.63 11.10
CA VAL A 471 -4.55 9.48 10.33
C VAL A 471 -5.35 8.29 10.86
N LYS A 472 -4.70 7.16 11.11
CA LYS A 472 -5.36 5.98 11.69
C LYS A 472 -5.94 6.24 13.07
N SER A 473 -5.20 6.93 13.94
CA SER A 473 -5.67 7.30 15.27
C SER A 473 -6.91 8.20 15.19
N MET A 474 -6.89 9.21 14.32
CA MET A 474 -8.04 10.06 14.05
C MET A 474 -9.24 9.25 13.52
N LEU A 475 -9.05 8.41 12.49
CA LEU A 475 -10.12 7.58 11.93
C LEU A 475 -10.70 6.60 12.95
N PHE A 476 -9.86 6.03 13.81
CA PHE A 476 -10.28 5.14 14.89
C PHE A 476 -11.09 5.90 15.94
N ASN A 477 -10.66 7.08 16.36
CA ASN A 477 -11.39 7.92 17.32
C ASN A 477 -12.77 8.32 16.77
N VAL A 478 -12.86 8.67 15.49
CA VAL A 478 -14.14 8.99 14.84
C VAL A 478 -15.03 7.75 14.70
N LEU A 479 -14.45 6.60 14.38
CA LEU A 479 -15.18 5.33 14.36
C LEU A 479 -15.70 4.99 15.75
N TRP A 480 -14.88 5.15 16.78
CA TRP A 480 -15.25 4.92 18.18
C TRP A 480 -16.43 5.80 18.59
N GLN A 481 -16.38 7.10 18.33
CA GLN A 481 -17.48 8.03 18.60
C GLN A 481 -18.76 7.67 17.82
N THR A 482 -18.61 7.24 16.56
CA THR A 482 -19.73 6.77 15.73
C THR A 482 -20.36 5.51 16.32
N LEU A 483 -19.57 4.51 16.67
CA LEU A 483 -20.05 3.27 17.29
C LEU A 483 -20.69 3.52 18.65
N ASN A 484 -20.15 4.45 19.45
CA ASN A 484 -20.71 4.80 20.75
C ASN A 484 -22.10 5.44 20.62
N ARG A 485 -22.28 6.29 19.60
CA ARG A 485 -23.59 6.86 19.24
C ARG A 485 -24.56 5.82 18.72
N LEU A 486 -24.08 4.87 17.89
CA LEU A 486 -24.88 3.75 17.43
C LEU A 486 -25.26 2.80 18.58
N GLY A 487 -24.46 2.78 19.65
CA GLY A 487 -24.72 1.99 20.85
C GLY A 487 -26.00 2.39 21.59
N SER A 488 -26.50 3.63 21.40
CA SER A 488 -27.75 4.10 21.99
C SER A 488 -28.94 4.03 21.01
N THR A 489 -28.71 3.61 19.77
CA THR A 489 -29.74 3.49 18.73
C THR A 489 -29.87 2.03 18.29
N THR A 490 -31.02 1.66 17.70
CA THR A 490 -31.24 0.28 17.17
C THR A 490 -30.60 0.04 15.80
N THR A 491 -29.82 1.01 15.31
CA THR A 491 -29.19 0.98 13.98
C THR A 491 -27.89 0.22 14.01
N PHE A 492 -27.77 -0.78 13.15
CA PHE A 492 -26.62 -1.66 13.12
C PHE A 492 -25.42 -1.01 12.38
N PRO A 493 -24.14 -1.26 12.76
CA PRO A 493 -22.98 -0.61 12.14
C PRO A 493 -22.81 -0.86 10.63
N THR A 494 -23.40 -1.91 10.07
CA THR A 494 -23.39 -2.11 8.61
C THR A 494 -24.39 -1.24 7.87
N ASP A 495 -25.40 -0.71 8.56
CA ASP A 495 -26.44 0.10 7.94
C ASP A 495 -26.04 1.58 7.96
N ASP A 496 -25.27 1.98 8.98
CA ASP A 496 -24.72 3.33 9.09
C ASP A 496 -23.64 3.60 8.01
N PRO A 497 -23.80 4.63 7.16
CA PRO A 497 -22.86 4.94 6.10
C PRO A 497 -21.52 5.47 6.64
N MET A 498 -21.50 6.11 7.82
CA MET A 498 -20.30 6.66 8.44
C MET A 498 -19.38 5.53 8.93
N ALA A 499 -19.91 4.58 9.69
CA ALA A 499 -19.19 3.41 10.16
C ALA A 499 -18.62 2.58 8.99
N ARG A 500 -19.43 2.37 7.96
CA ARG A 500 -19.04 1.68 6.72
C ARG A 500 -17.86 2.33 6.01
N GLY A 501 -17.91 3.64 5.77
CA GLY A 501 -16.84 4.36 5.08
C GLY A 501 -15.57 4.45 5.91
N LEU A 502 -15.68 4.67 7.21
CA LEU A 502 -14.54 4.68 8.14
C LEU A 502 -13.79 3.35 8.16
N VAL A 503 -14.52 2.23 8.23
CA VAL A 503 -13.91 0.89 8.17
C VAL A 503 -13.21 0.67 6.83
N GLN A 504 -13.81 1.11 5.72
CA GLN A 504 -13.18 1.00 4.41
C GLN A 504 -11.86 1.78 4.33
N LEU A 505 -11.80 3.02 4.83
CA LEU A 505 -10.57 3.82 4.87
C LEU A 505 -9.50 3.19 5.79
N LEU A 506 -9.89 2.71 6.97
CA LEU A 506 -8.98 2.00 7.89
C LEU A 506 -8.40 0.72 7.27
N GLN A 507 -9.23 -0.01 6.52
CA GLN A 507 -8.80 -1.23 5.83
C GLN A 507 -7.84 -0.92 4.67
N LEU A 508 -8.08 0.15 3.92
CA LEU A 508 -7.16 0.63 2.89
C LEU A 508 -5.81 1.00 3.50
N GLY A 509 -5.79 1.68 4.65
CA GLY A 509 -4.57 1.98 5.40
C GLY A 509 -3.93 0.79 6.13
N SER A 510 -4.49 -0.42 6.03
CA SER A 510 -3.93 -1.58 6.75
C SER A 510 -2.58 -2.01 6.19
N VAL A 511 -1.74 -2.58 7.04
CA VAL A 511 -0.44 -3.19 6.66
C VAL A 511 -0.61 -4.21 5.52
N GLY A 512 -1.70 -4.98 5.55
CA GLY A 512 -1.98 -5.96 4.50
C GLY A 512 -2.23 -5.31 3.14
N SER A 513 -2.87 -4.14 3.13
CA SER A 513 -3.08 -3.33 1.92
C SER A 513 -1.78 -2.68 1.45
N VAL A 514 -0.93 -2.15 2.34
CA VAL A 514 0.42 -1.66 1.97
C VAL A 514 1.23 -2.77 1.29
N ARG A 515 1.30 -3.96 1.89
CA ARG A 515 2.02 -5.09 1.30
C ARG A 515 1.48 -5.49 -0.08
N ARG A 516 0.16 -5.52 -0.23
CA ARG A 516 -0.51 -5.97 -1.47
C ARG A 516 -0.42 -4.92 -2.58
N MET A 517 -0.77 -3.68 -2.29
CA MET A 517 -0.89 -2.62 -3.28
C MET A 517 0.44 -1.92 -3.56
N VAL A 518 1.29 -1.71 -2.55
CA VAL A 518 2.58 -1.01 -2.74
C VAL A 518 3.67 -1.97 -3.19
N ARG A 519 3.85 -3.09 -2.49
CA ARG A 519 4.96 -4.04 -2.77
C ARG A 519 4.63 -5.07 -3.86
N LYS A 520 3.43 -5.66 -3.83
CA LYS A 520 3.00 -6.66 -4.84
C LYS A 520 2.32 -6.03 -6.06
N GLN A 521 2.07 -4.72 -6.04
CA GLN A 521 1.41 -4.00 -7.14
C GLN A 521 0.05 -4.59 -7.54
N GLU A 522 -0.67 -5.18 -6.57
CA GLU A 522 -2.02 -5.71 -6.77
C GLU A 522 -3.04 -4.63 -6.33
N TYR A 523 -3.48 -3.82 -7.29
CA TYR A 523 -4.39 -2.68 -7.08
C TYR A 523 -5.85 -3.12 -7.08
N VAL A 524 -6.22 -3.94 -6.11
CA VAL A 524 -7.59 -4.48 -5.98
C VAL A 524 -8.25 -4.00 -4.70
N LEU A 525 -9.35 -3.26 -4.86
CA LEU A 525 -10.24 -2.90 -3.76
C LEU A 525 -11.13 -4.11 -3.41
N ARG A 526 -11.21 -4.44 -2.11
CA ARG A 526 -12.00 -5.58 -1.61
C ARG A 526 -13.29 -5.11 -0.95
N SER A 527 -14.31 -5.96 -1.02
CA SER A 527 -15.63 -5.69 -0.47
C SER A 527 -15.59 -5.49 1.07
N PRO A 528 -16.08 -4.34 1.58
CA PRO A 528 -16.08 -4.03 3.00
C PRO A 528 -17.09 -4.78 3.91
N PRO A 529 -18.29 -5.25 3.53
CA PRO A 529 -19.29 -5.74 4.51
C PRO A 529 -18.81 -6.84 5.47
N VAL A 530 -18.07 -7.85 4.99
CA VAL A 530 -17.50 -8.89 5.87
C VAL A 530 -16.42 -8.32 6.80
N LEU A 531 -15.72 -7.27 6.36
CA LEU A 531 -14.65 -6.60 7.10
C LEU A 531 -15.19 -5.58 8.11
N SER A 532 -16.23 -4.83 7.74
CA SER A 532 -17.03 -3.99 8.64
C SER A 532 -17.55 -4.81 9.80
N LEU A 533 -18.07 -6.01 9.55
CA LEU A 533 -18.44 -6.94 10.61
C LEU A 533 -17.24 -7.39 11.44
N ARG A 534 -16.11 -7.78 10.85
CA ARG A 534 -14.95 -8.23 11.64
C ARG A 534 -14.34 -7.17 12.56
N VAL A 535 -14.36 -5.90 12.15
CA VAL A 535 -13.72 -4.80 12.90
C VAL A 535 -14.72 -4.08 13.80
N ALA A 536 -15.89 -3.69 13.27
CA ALA A 536 -16.86 -2.88 14.00
C ALA A 536 -17.73 -3.70 14.94
N LEU A 537 -18.07 -4.96 14.60
CA LEU A 537 -18.97 -5.77 15.42
C LEU A 537 -18.41 -6.05 16.82
N PRO A 538 -17.15 -6.51 17.00
CA PRO A 538 -16.64 -6.78 18.36
C PRO A 538 -16.58 -5.51 19.22
N LEU A 539 -16.22 -4.36 18.61
CA LEU A 539 -16.19 -3.06 19.29
C LEU A 539 -17.59 -2.59 19.67
N TYR A 540 -18.56 -2.73 18.77
CA TYR A 540 -19.98 -2.43 19.00
C TYR A 540 -20.56 -3.30 20.11
N CYS A 541 -20.34 -4.62 20.08
CA CYS A 541 -20.77 -5.54 21.14
C CYS A 541 -20.14 -5.18 22.50
N ARG A 542 -18.86 -4.79 22.53
CA ARG A 542 -18.18 -4.34 23.76
C ARG A 542 -18.80 -3.05 24.32
N LEU A 543 -19.17 -2.12 23.46
CA LEU A 543 -19.81 -0.85 23.86
C LEU A 543 -21.24 -1.06 24.37
N HIS A 544 -22.03 -1.89 23.69
CA HIS A 544 -23.36 -2.28 24.17
C HIS A 544 -23.28 -2.93 25.55
N LEU A 545 -22.29 -3.80 25.77
CA LEU A 545 -22.05 -4.43 27.06
C LEU A 545 -21.72 -3.40 28.16
N LEU A 546 -20.91 -2.38 27.84
CA LEU A 546 -20.57 -1.28 28.74
C LEU A 546 -21.77 -0.41 29.12
N HIS A 547 -22.58 -0.02 28.15
CA HIS A 547 -23.72 0.88 28.38
C HIS A 547 -24.79 0.25 29.28
N GLN A 548 -24.96 -1.06 29.21
CA GLN A 548 -25.91 -1.80 30.05
C GLN A 548 -25.39 -2.04 31.47
N HIS A 549 -24.08 -2.04 31.66
CA HIS A 549 -23.43 -2.33 32.94
C HIS A 549 -22.34 -1.27 33.27
N PRO A 550 -22.72 0.00 33.52
CA PRO A 550 -21.77 1.09 33.80
C PRO A 550 -21.01 0.94 35.12
N ALA A 551 -21.55 0.14 36.05
CA ALA A 551 -20.77 -0.55 37.07
C ALA A 551 -20.80 -2.03 36.70
N LEU A 552 -19.72 -2.77 36.92
CA LEU A 552 -19.68 -4.24 36.95
C LEU A 552 -20.58 -4.78 38.09
N ALA A 553 -21.83 -4.37 38.11
CA ALA A 553 -22.78 -4.56 39.19
C ALA A 553 -23.12 -6.04 39.25
N GLU A 554 -22.79 -6.66 40.37
CA GLU A 554 -23.05 -8.06 40.70
C GLU A 554 -24.56 -8.40 40.76
N LYS A 555 -25.46 -7.43 40.55
CA LYS A 555 -26.91 -7.64 40.59
C LYS A 555 -27.49 -7.92 39.21
N ILE A 556 -28.09 -9.09 39.11
CA ILE A 556 -28.81 -9.63 37.97
C ILE A 556 -30.19 -8.96 37.90
N ASP A 557 -30.46 -8.20 36.83
CA ASP A 557 -31.81 -7.73 36.50
C ASP A 557 -32.15 -8.22 35.09
N VAL A 558 -33.13 -9.10 34.93
CA VAL A 558 -33.43 -9.79 33.65
C VAL A 558 -34.60 -9.10 32.90
N GLY A 559 -35.12 -7.99 33.43
CA GLY A 559 -36.41 -7.42 33.00
C GLY A 559 -36.42 -6.24 32.03
N ALA A 560 -35.28 -5.75 31.52
CA ALA A 560 -35.27 -4.59 30.64
C ALA A 560 -35.32 -4.99 29.15
N ASP A 561 -36.25 -4.39 28.38
CA ASP A 561 -36.38 -4.57 26.94
C ASP A 561 -35.10 -4.17 26.21
N ASP A 562 -34.40 -5.16 25.66
CA ASP A 562 -33.06 -4.99 25.11
C ASP A 562 -33.03 -5.18 23.58
N GLU A 563 -33.67 -4.23 22.89
CA GLU A 563 -33.83 -4.25 21.43
C GLU A 563 -32.49 -4.26 20.66
N GLY A 564 -31.38 -3.78 21.25
CA GLY A 564 -30.06 -3.74 20.62
C GLY A 564 -29.44 -5.12 20.37
N TRP A 565 -29.55 -6.04 21.33
CA TRP A 565 -29.06 -7.41 21.16
C TRP A 565 -29.98 -8.27 20.29
N LYS A 566 -31.27 -7.97 20.29
CA LYS A 566 -32.26 -8.64 19.46
C LYS A 566 -31.94 -8.47 17.97
N VAL A 567 -31.50 -7.28 17.53
CA VAL A 567 -31.05 -7.02 16.15
C VAL A 567 -29.85 -7.90 15.76
N LEU A 568 -28.89 -8.11 16.68
CA LEU A 568 -27.75 -9.01 16.44
C LEU A 568 -28.20 -10.48 16.26
N TRP A 569 -29.30 -10.84 16.93
CA TRP A 569 -29.81 -12.20 17.02
C TRP A 569 -30.84 -12.58 15.96
N THR A 570 -31.53 -11.60 15.38
CA THR A 570 -32.48 -11.79 14.27
C THR A 570 -31.78 -11.87 12.90
N ASN A 571 -30.50 -11.49 12.83
CA ASN A 571 -29.69 -11.51 11.61
C ASN A 571 -29.11 -12.91 11.28
N GLY A 572 -28.49 -13.06 10.10
CA GLY A 572 -28.04 -14.35 9.54
C GLY A 572 -27.03 -15.13 10.39
N SER A 573 -26.91 -16.44 10.12
CA SER A 573 -26.10 -17.42 10.88
C SER A 573 -24.63 -17.04 11.08
N HIS A 574 -24.02 -16.33 10.12
CA HIS A 574 -22.63 -15.86 10.23
C HIS A 574 -22.46 -14.77 11.30
N LEU A 575 -23.42 -13.86 11.44
CA LEU A 575 -23.36 -12.82 12.46
C LEU A 575 -23.49 -13.46 13.85
N LYS A 576 -24.40 -14.45 13.96
CA LYS A 576 -24.57 -15.26 15.16
C LYS A 576 -23.26 -15.90 15.61
N SER A 577 -22.50 -16.48 14.67
CA SER A 577 -21.19 -17.09 14.96
C SER A 577 -20.13 -16.08 15.42
N LEU A 578 -20.10 -14.87 14.86
CA LEU A 578 -19.15 -13.83 15.28
C LEU A 578 -19.45 -13.33 16.70
N VAL A 579 -20.74 -13.19 17.03
CA VAL A 579 -21.19 -12.82 18.38
C VAL A 579 -20.87 -13.93 19.39
N ARG A 580 -20.95 -15.23 19.02
CA ARG A 580 -20.44 -16.35 19.86
C ARG A 580 -18.98 -16.13 20.25
N GLN A 581 -18.16 -15.86 19.23
CA GLN A 581 -16.73 -15.69 19.42
C GLN A 581 -16.44 -14.49 20.33
N PHE A 582 -17.20 -13.39 20.19
CA PHE A 582 -17.11 -12.25 21.08
C PHE A 582 -17.42 -12.61 22.54
N PHE A 583 -18.54 -13.29 22.82
CA PHE A 583 -18.91 -13.66 24.19
C PHE A 583 -17.88 -14.60 24.84
N LEU A 584 -17.33 -15.56 24.09
CA LEU A 584 -16.25 -16.43 24.57
C LEU A 584 -14.97 -15.63 24.90
N VAL A 585 -14.60 -14.67 24.05
CA VAL A 585 -13.45 -13.79 24.32
C VAL A 585 -13.71 -12.93 25.56
N ALA A 586 -14.90 -12.33 25.67
CA ALA A 586 -15.30 -11.51 26.81
C ALA A 586 -15.37 -12.30 28.13
N LEU A 587 -15.68 -13.60 28.07
CA LEU A 587 -15.65 -14.52 29.22
C LEU A 587 -14.23 -14.74 29.76
N HIS A 588 -13.25 -14.76 28.86
CA HIS A 588 -11.83 -14.86 29.23
C HIS A 588 -11.22 -13.52 29.67
N GLU A 589 -11.86 -12.39 29.32
CA GLU A 589 -11.51 -11.05 29.82
C GLU A 589 -12.19 -10.77 31.18
N GLN A 590 -11.93 -9.61 31.82
CA GLN A 590 -12.55 -9.17 33.09
C GLN A 590 -14.08 -8.91 33.03
N TRP A 591 -14.77 -9.42 32.02
CA TRP A 591 -16.15 -9.05 31.65
C TRP A 591 -17.10 -10.24 31.70
N ALA A 592 -16.71 -11.32 32.37
CA ALA A 592 -17.44 -12.59 32.40
C ALA A 592 -18.89 -12.47 32.87
N SER A 593 -19.16 -11.74 33.97
CA SER A 593 -20.52 -11.58 34.50
C SER A 593 -21.46 -10.87 33.51
N ALA A 594 -21.03 -9.74 32.95
CA ALA A 594 -21.80 -8.98 31.97
C ALA A 594 -21.99 -9.78 30.68
N SER A 595 -20.92 -10.42 30.18
CA SER A 595 -20.94 -11.25 28.97
C SER A 595 -21.97 -12.37 29.06
N LEU A 596 -21.99 -13.09 30.19
CA LEU A 596 -22.93 -14.17 30.45
C LEU A 596 -24.36 -13.66 30.60
N GLN A 597 -24.57 -12.54 31.30
CA GLN A 597 -25.91 -11.94 31.44
C GLN A 597 -26.48 -11.50 30.09
N ALA A 598 -25.67 -10.80 29.27
CA ALA A 598 -26.07 -10.39 27.92
C ALA A 598 -26.38 -11.61 27.04
N MET A 599 -25.52 -12.63 27.07
CA MET A 599 -25.76 -13.90 26.36
C MET A 599 -27.10 -14.52 26.77
N LEU A 600 -27.39 -14.63 28.07
CA LEU A 600 -28.62 -15.24 28.57
C LEU A 600 -29.86 -14.44 28.17
N ARG A 601 -29.81 -13.10 28.25
CA ARG A 601 -30.88 -12.21 27.76
C ARG A 601 -31.14 -12.37 26.26
N THR A 602 -30.08 -12.49 25.44
CA THR A 602 -30.24 -12.71 24.00
C THR A 602 -30.93 -14.03 23.69
N THR A 603 -30.61 -15.09 24.44
CA THR A 603 -31.20 -16.42 24.26
C THR A 603 -32.64 -16.51 24.76
N SER A 604 -33.01 -15.77 25.81
CA SER A 604 -34.39 -15.73 26.29
C SER A 604 -35.31 -14.88 25.41
N ALA A 605 -34.79 -13.84 24.76
CA ALA A 605 -35.57 -12.90 23.96
C ALA A 605 -35.91 -13.41 22.54
N SER A 606 -35.28 -14.46 22.02
CA SER A 606 -35.44 -14.84 20.60
C SER A 606 -36.73 -15.57 20.26
N GLY A 607 -37.55 -15.98 21.23
CA GLY A 607 -38.87 -16.61 21.02
C GLY A 607 -38.85 -18.01 20.37
N SER A 608 -37.94 -18.25 19.42
CA SER A 608 -37.50 -19.57 18.96
C SER A 608 -36.13 -19.85 19.58
N VAL A 609 -36.04 -20.95 20.34
CA VAL A 609 -34.73 -21.44 20.80
C VAL A 609 -33.96 -21.84 19.54
N ASP A 610 -32.98 -21.04 19.13
CA ASP A 610 -32.08 -21.41 18.03
C ASP A 610 -31.19 -22.55 18.53
N GLU A 611 -31.71 -23.77 18.49
CA GLU A 611 -31.07 -24.94 19.08
C GLU A 611 -29.67 -25.20 18.49
N ALA A 612 -29.47 -24.84 17.21
CA ALA A 612 -28.17 -24.91 16.54
C ALA A 612 -27.12 -23.93 17.13
N PHE A 613 -27.55 -22.95 17.93
CA PHE A 613 -26.68 -22.02 18.64
C PHE A 613 -26.25 -22.50 20.01
N LEU A 614 -27.19 -22.99 20.81
CA LEU A 614 -26.90 -23.53 22.14
C LEU A 614 -26.22 -24.89 22.06
N LYS A 615 -26.50 -25.67 21.01
CA LYS A 615 -25.96 -27.03 20.84
C LYS A 615 -24.68 -27.05 19.99
N ASP A 616 -23.87 -26.00 19.92
CA ASP A 616 -22.54 -26.09 19.27
C ASP A 616 -21.52 -26.70 20.26
N PRO A 617 -20.97 -27.91 20.01
CA PRO A 617 -20.09 -28.60 20.97
C PRO A 617 -18.81 -27.82 21.29
N LEU A 618 -18.24 -27.13 20.30
CA LEU A 618 -17.02 -26.36 20.46
C LEU A 618 -17.26 -25.12 21.31
N PHE A 619 -18.39 -24.46 21.09
CA PHE A 619 -18.82 -23.30 21.88
C PHE A 619 -19.08 -23.69 23.34
N LEU A 620 -19.85 -24.75 23.58
CA LEU A 620 -20.16 -25.22 24.94
C LEU A 620 -18.90 -25.66 25.69
N HIS A 621 -17.99 -26.36 25.02
CA HIS A 621 -16.72 -26.73 25.62
C HIS A 621 -15.90 -25.49 26.04
N ALA A 622 -15.79 -24.50 25.16
CA ALA A 622 -15.06 -23.26 25.45
C ALA A 622 -15.73 -22.45 26.58
N LEU A 623 -17.07 -22.37 26.59
CA LEU A 623 -17.86 -21.72 27.64
C LEU A 623 -17.60 -22.36 29.01
N VAL A 624 -17.66 -23.69 29.09
CA VAL A 624 -17.37 -24.44 30.32
C VAL A 624 -15.95 -24.21 30.80
N GLN A 625 -14.96 -24.27 29.90
CA GLN A 625 -13.55 -24.01 30.23
C GLN A 625 -13.32 -22.58 30.75
N GLY A 626 -14.03 -21.59 30.19
CA GLY A 626 -13.99 -20.21 30.68
C GLY A 626 -14.64 -20.06 32.05
N LEU A 627 -15.82 -20.65 32.24
CA LEU A 627 -16.57 -20.63 33.51
C LEU A 627 -15.81 -21.32 34.65
N LEU A 628 -15.16 -22.44 34.39
CA LEU A 628 -14.36 -23.15 35.40
C LEU A 628 -13.22 -22.27 35.97
N LYS A 629 -12.70 -21.33 35.18
CA LYS A 629 -11.67 -20.37 35.59
C LYS A 629 -12.23 -19.11 36.26
N TYR A 630 -13.54 -18.89 36.21
CA TYR A 630 -14.19 -17.69 36.74
C TYR A 630 -14.56 -17.86 38.22
N LYS A 631 -14.17 -16.89 39.06
CA LYS A 631 -14.29 -16.98 40.52
C LYS A 631 -15.72 -16.86 41.06
N HIS A 632 -16.60 -16.13 40.38
CA HIS A 632 -17.98 -15.86 40.83
C HIS A 632 -19.01 -16.60 39.97
N LYS A 633 -18.66 -17.79 39.47
CA LYS A 633 -19.51 -18.58 38.56
C LYS A 633 -20.80 -19.07 39.23
N ASP A 634 -20.79 -19.26 40.55
CA ASP A 634 -21.85 -19.95 41.29
C ASP A 634 -23.22 -19.25 41.20
N ALA A 635 -23.25 -17.91 41.14
CA ALA A 635 -24.48 -17.14 40.96
C ALA A 635 -25.10 -17.28 39.55
N LEU A 636 -24.33 -17.77 38.57
CA LEU A 636 -24.73 -17.85 37.15
C LEU A 636 -25.01 -19.29 36.71
N LEU A 637 -24.51 -20.30 37.46
CA LEU A 637 -24.72 -21.71 37.14
C LEU A 637 -26.21 -22.10 37.09
N PRO A 638 -27.09 -21.72 38.04
CA PRO A 638 -28.51 -22.11 37.97
C PRO A 638 -29.20 -21.63 36.68
N LEU A 639 -28.96 -20.36 36.32
CA LEU A 639 -29.54 -19.72 35.15
C LEU A 639 -29.05 -20.37 33.83
N LEU A 640 -27.78 -20.80 33.78
CA LEU A 640 -27.23 -21.51 32.63
C LEU A 640 -27.77 -22.95 32.51
N PHE A 641 -27.94 -23.66 33.62
CA PHE A 641 -28.57 -24.98 33.65
C PHE A 641 -30.01 -24.91 33.14
N ASP A 642 -30.80 -23.95 33.62
CA ASP A 642 -32.20 -23.77 33.19
C ASP A 642 -32.34 -23.40 31.71
N LEU A 643 -31.42 -22.59 31.17
CA LEU A 643 -31.52 -22.03 29.79
C LEU A 643 -30.79 -22.82 28.72
N ILE A 644 -29.72 -23.56 29.04
CA ILE A 644 -28.87 -24.24 28.05
C ILE A 644 -29.05 -25.76 28.11
N TRP A 645 -28.99 -26.33 29.31
CA TRP A 645 -28.94 -27.78 29.49
C TRP A 645 -30.31 -28.41 29.76
N LEU A 646 -31.23 -27.69 30.40
CA LEU A 646 -32.56 -28.15 30.78
C LEU A 646 -33.78 -27.64 29.97
N PRO A 647 -33.67 -26.86 28.86
CA PRO A 647 -34.84 -26.48 28.06
C PRO A 647 -35.65 -27.68 27.54
N ALA A 648 -34.96 -28.78 27.20
CA ALA A 648 -35.55 -29.97 26.62
C ALA A 648 -36.48 -30.75 27.58
N LEU A 649 -36.24 -30.68 28.90
CA LEU A 649 -37.12 -31.32 29.89
C LEU A 649 -38.51 -30.66 29.99
N ARG A 650 -38.67 -29.44 29.46
CA ARG A 650 -39.96 -28.73 29.42
C ARG A 650 -40.70 -28.88 28.09
N SER A 651 -40.01 -29.07 26.96
CA SER A 651 -40.67 -29.20 25.64
C SER A 651 -41.16 -30.62 25.35
N ASP A 652 -40.51 -31.65 25.89
CA ASP A 652 -40.88 -33.05 25.61
C ASP A 652 -42.17 -33.50 26.32
N GLN A 653 -42.68 -32.69 27.26
CA GLN A 653 -44.03 -32.87 27.81
C GLN A 653 -45.14 -32.24 26.94
N ALA A 654 -44.80 -31.56 25.84
CA ALA A 654 -45.77 -30.87 25.01
C ALA A 654 -45.46 -30.96 23.50
N LYS A 655 -45.57 -32.16 22.92
CA LYS A 655 -46.32 -32.47 21.67
C LYS A 655 -45.74 -33.71 20.97
N THR A 656 -46.50 -34.79 21.04
CA THR A 656 -46.56 -35.82 19.99
C THR A 656 -47.03 -35.19 18.68
N THR A 657 -46.16 -35.01 17.69
CA THR A 657 -46.45 -35.18 16.26
C THR A 657 -45.18 -35.06 15.41
N GLU A 658 -45.10 -35.98 14.47
CA GLU A 658 -44.06 -36.32 13.48
C GLU A 658 -43.33 -35.20 12.70
N VAL A 659 -42.01 -35.47 12.55
CA VAL A 659 -41.08 -35.22 11.42
C VAL A 659 -40.72 -33.77 11.03
N GLU A 660 -39.47 -33.37 11.28
CA GLU A 660 -38.50 -33.04 10.21
C GLU A 660 -37.05 -32.93 10.74
N ILE A 661 -36.11 -33.27 9.87
CA ILE A 661 -34.69 -33.54 10.10
C ILE A 661 -33.99 -32.41 10.87
N THR A 662 -33.46 -32.70 12.05
CA THR A 662 -32.58 -31.78 12.80
C THR A 662 -31.40 -32.52 13.40
N VAL A 663 -30.22 -31.92 13.25
CA VAL A 663 -28.89 -32.45 13.55
C VAL A 663 -28.84 -33.16 14.91
N VAL A 664 -28.58 -34.46 14.90
CA VAL A 664 -28.28 -35.25 16.11
C VAL A 664 -26.91 -34.81 16.62
N LEU A 665 -26.88 -34.00 17.67
CA LEU A 665 -25.67 -33.85 18.48
C LEU A 665 -25.41 -35.15 19.24
N PRO A 666 -24.15 -35.60 19.39
CA PRO A 666 -23.84 -36.63 20.37
C PRO A 666 -24.11 -36.07 21.77
N LEU A 667 -25.16 -36.59 22.43
CA LEU A 667 -25.57 -36.21 23.78
C LEU A 667 -24.39 -36.24 24.77
N ASP A 668 -23.43 -37.13 24.57
CA ASP A 668 -22.30 -37.40 25.46
C ASP A 668 -21.42 -36.17 25.75
N VAL A 669 -21.18 -35.31 24.75
CA VAL A 669 -20.31 -34.12 24.91
C VAL A 669 -21.00 -33.05 25.76
N LEU A 670 -22.32 -32.92 25.61
CA LEU A 670 -23.15 -31.96 26.33
C LEU A 670 -23.31 -32.35 27.81
N HIS A 671 -23.48 -33.65 28.08
CA HIS A 671 -23.55 -34.22 29.43
C HIS A 671 -22.19 -34.17 30.16
N LEU A 672 -21.07 -34.41 29.44
CA LEU A 672 -19.72 -34.27 30.02
C LEU A 672 -19.39 -32.82 30.39
N ALA A 673 -19.83 -31.86 29.59
CA ALA A 673 -19.71 -30.44 29.88
C ALA A 673 -20.50 -30.03 31.14
N ALA A 674 -21.76 -30.47 31.24
CA ALA A 674 -22.63 -30.18 32.38
C ALA A 674 -22.11 -30.80 33.69
N THR A 675 -21.72 -32.07 33.66
CA THR A 675 -21.17 -32.78 34.84
C THR A 675 -19.90 -32.14 35.38
N ARG A 676 -19.01 -31.64 34.51
CA ARG A 676 -17.81 -30.89 34.93
C ARG A 676 -18.15 -29.59 35.66
N LEU A 677 -19.21 -28.89 35.24
CA LEU A 677 -19.66 -27.68 35.94
C LEU A 677 -20.29 -28.01 37.30
N LEU A 678 -21.17 -29.01 37.37
CA LEU A 678 -21.78 -29.49 38.62
C LEU A 678 -20.72 -29.93 39.64
N ALA A 679 -19.70 -30.68 39.20
CA ALA A 679 -18.59 -31.12 40.05
C ALA A 679 -17.73 -29.96 40.58
N SER A 680 -17.84 -28.77 39.98
CA SER A 680 -17.08 -27.58 40.35
C SER A 680 -17.86 -26.58 41.21
N TRP A 681 -19.13 -26.89 41.52
CA TRP A 681 -20.04 -26.07 42.34
C TRP A 681 -19.79 -26.32 43.83
N PRO A 682 -19.69 -25.27 44.68
CA PRO A 682 -19.57 -25.42 46.12
C PRO A 682 -20.65 -26.32 46.74
N THR A 683 -20.24 -27.20 47.66
CA THR A 683 -21.12 -28.19 48.33
C THR A 683 -22.14 -27.59 49.30
N THR A 684 -22.19 -26.27 49.45
CA THR A 684 -23.14 -25.56 50.30
C THR A 684 -24.56 -25.55 49.73
N ASP A 685 -24.72 -25.75 48.42
CA ASP A 685 -26.00 -25.76 47.69
C ASP A 685 -26.45 -27.18 47.31
N SER A 686 -26.31 -28.15 48.23
CA SER A 686 -26.51 -29.58 47.95
C SER A 686 -27.88 -29.90 47.33
N ASP A 687 -28.95 -29.26 47.80
CA ASP A 687 -30.32 -29.51 47.32
C ASP A 687 -30.52 -29.06 45.85
N VAL A 688 -29.86 -27.98 45.45
CA VAL A 688 -29.94 -27.43 44.09
C VAL A 688 -29.11 -28.28 43.14
N ILE A 689 -27.91 -28.70 43.57
CA ILE A 689 -27.03 -29.58 42.81
C ILE A 689 -27.70 -30.94 42.58
N GLU A 690 -28.36 -31.50 43.61
CA GLU A 690 -29.11 -32.75 43.52
C GLU A 690 -30.27 -32.65 42.52
N GLY A 691 -31.03 -31.55 42.57
CA GLY A 691 -32.11 -31.28 41.61
C GLY A 691 -31.63 -31.26 40.15
N TYR A 692 -30.53 -30.55 39.87
CA TYR A 692 -29.96 -30.50 38.53
C TYR A 692 -29.29 -31.80 38.08
N THR A 693 -28.67 -32.53 39.00
CA THR A 693 -28.06 -33.83 38.71
C THR A 693 -29.12 -34.86 38.34
N ASN A 694 -30.23 -34.91 39.09
CA ASN A 694 -31.35 -35.79 38.81
C ASN A 694 -32.03 -35.46 37.47
N ALA A 695 -32.19 -34.17 37.16
CA ALA A 695 -32.74 -33.73 35.88
C ALA A 695 -31.82 -34.11 34.69
N LEU A 696 -30.50 -33.95 34.84
CA LEU A 696 -29.51 -34.36 33.82
C LEU A 696 -29.45 -35.89 33.63
N LEU A 697 -29.64 -36.66 34.71
CA LEU A 697 -29.71 -38.13 34.63
C LEU A 697 -30.97 -38.60 33.90
N GLN A 698 -32.10 -37.89 34.07
CA GLN A 698 -33.35 -38.17 33.39
C GLN A 698 -33.31 -37.83 31.89
N SER A 699 -32.39 -36.97 31.43
CA SER A 699 -32.21 -36.63 30.02
C SER A 699 -31.29 -37.59 29.24
N LEU A 700 -30.70 -38.59 29.89
CA LEU A 700 -29.88 -39.60 29.22
C LEU A 700 -30.77 -40.66 28.53
N PRO A 701 -30.47 -41.08 27.29
CA PRO A 701 -31.22 -42.12 26.60
C PRO A 701 -31.10 -43.42 27.39
N SER A 702 -32.23 -44.10 27.57
CA SER A 702 -32.43 -45.26 28.44
C SER A 702 -31.60 -46.51 28.12
N GLU A 703 -30.69 -46.46 27.14
CA GLU A 703 -29.84 -47.59 26.74
C GLU A 703 -28.38 -47.53 27.23
N SER A 704 -27.92 -46.47 27.90
CA SER A 704 -26.48 -46.33 28.22
C SER A 704 -26.10 -46.32 29.70
N VAL A 705 -26.91 -46.88 30.60
CA VAL A 705 -26.48 -47.05 32.00
C VAL A 705 -26.80 -48.44 32.53
N ASP A 706 -26.08 -49.45 32.02
CA ASP A 706 -25.97 -50.75 32.66
C ASP A 706 -24.83 -50.71 33.70
N ILE A 707 -25.15 -50.33 34.93
CA ILE A 707 -24.21 -50.07 36.05
C ILE A 707 -23.41 -51.34 36.46
N ASN A 708 -23.71 -52.51 35.89
CA ASN A 708 -23.15 -53.80 36.31
C ASN A 708 -22.02 -54.36 35.44
N ARG A 709 -21.51 -53.66 34.42
CA ARG A 709 -20.29 -54.11 33.72
C ARG A 709 -19.04 -53.50 34.36
N GLN A 710 -18.47 -54.25 35.30
CA GLN A 710 -17.04 -54.17 35.62
C GLN A 710 -16.24 -54.49 34.36
N ASN A 711 -15.92 -53.48 33.55
CA ASN A 711 -14.85 -53.56 32.56
C ASN A 711 -14.14 -52.22 32.53
N THR A 712 -12.91 -52.24 33.02
CA THR A 712 -11.89 -51.20 32.84
C THR A 712 -11.84 -50.71 31.38
N PRO A 713 -11.93 -49.39 31.10
CA PRO A 713 -11.66 -48.90 29.77
C PRO A 713 -10.16 -48.82 29.54
N ALA A 714 -9.71 -49.47 28.47
CA ALA A 714 -8.37 -49.37 27.92
C ALA A 714 -8.17 -47.99 27.29
N TRP A 715 -7.63 -47.05 28.08
CA TRP A 715 -6.86 -45.91 27.59
C TRP A 715 -5.91 -45.46 28.72
N MET A 716 -4.73 -46.08 28.72
CA MET A 716 -3.50 -45.38 29.12
C MET A 716 -2.96 -44.64 27.91
#